data_AF-A0A7S0W267-F1
#
_entry.id   AF-A0A7S0W267-F1
#
_cell.length_a   1.000
_cell.length_b   1.000
_cell.length_c   1.000
_cell.angle_alpha   90.00
_cell.angle_beta   90.00
_cell.angle_gamma   90.00
#
_symmetry.space_group_name_H-M   'P 1'
#
loop_
_entity.id
_entity.type
_entity.pdbx_description
1 polymer ?
#
loop_
_entity_poly.entity_id
_entity_poly.type
_entity_poly.pdbx_seq_one_letter_code
_entity_poly.pdbx_strand_id
1 'polypeptide(L)'
;GSAAFNLFVITGLCMMALPSGETKQIDKYSVFMLTSAHSVIAYVWVVIIVSVNTKDVVDLWEALVTFAFMPWMVCWVYAADKEWFRTDNRVFIDDEEGKAALTQESGPPKHSSSANAESAEGSTPVPEGPNAPAAAPTADNPSGIDGRLSSASQNLANKSQELGGFIPVQQRNLDENGRPIKSLAPKANLSVAQRKREAMRTLVAPQTAVHHQFETMSMQRSALDGIPEDNLTRVHFQTPKVSVLENVGQACIGVIRTGPSEFPFKVNFHTKEGSAKPGVDYAEVSGVLAFPAGETYQEIQVGIVDDSTQWNAEKDFTVVLDLDGQENAAGHEVKLGQIHVCTVGIIDVDNPGEFCFTESAYVCLSTDSKVAMSIERRSGVTGEATVTVKPVAASAEAGQHFVDEEILVKFHQDQAAALVQMNLLHEGWKDSDPSTAKTLRFFVELVKPTPAEGAKVIPPGRAEVIVRWNEDAGGADEVEEPSWGAQFRLALAIENPEEASRTDLCVHYATIFWKLVAAIIPPPELKILGRDTNGWATFTTAIIMIGFVTTIINDLASIFGCIVGLEDSITAITLVALGTSLPDTIASMMSARADTNADNSIGNITGSNSVNVFLGIGLPWSIAALYWEVTPPTEAWKERYADWLRTDIGMQYAEKGGFVVIGGDLAFYTLIFVILACSTIGLLIFRRFVMGYELGGSKITSTAHGYICVSFWFIYVIVSIIKVYAPEGTFIDVGR
;
A
#
# COMPACT_ATOMS: atom_id res chain seq x y z
N GLY A 1 4.19 -27.01 -2.92
CA GLY A 1 5.59 -26.72 -2.56
C GLY A 1 5.78 -25.27 -2.16
N SER A 2 6.31 -24.43 -3.06
CA SER A 2 6.69 -23.04 -2.78
C SER A 2 5.54 -22.21 -2.18
N ALA A 3 4.32 -22.37 -2.68
CA ALA A 3 3.12 -21.71 -2.14
C ALA A 3 2.88 -21.95 -0.64
N ALA A 4 3.09 -23.18 -0.21
CA ALA A 4 2.96 -23.60 1.18
C ALA A 4 4.08 -22.98 2.02
N PHE A 5 5.31 -22.96 1.51
CA PHE A 5 6.42 -22.31 2.21
C PHE A 5 6.17 -20.82 2.38
N ASN A 6 5.75 -20.14 1.30
CA ASN A 6 5.44 -18.72 1.31
C ASN A 6 4.36 -18.40 2.34
N LEU A 7 3.21 -19.06 2.25
CA LEU A 7 2.08 -18.74 3.12
C LEU A 7 2.32 -19.14 4.58
N PHE A 8 3.03 -20.25 4.83
CA PHE A 8 3.18 -20.80 6.19
C PHE A 8 4.46 -20.32 6.87
N VAL A 9 5.61 -20.57 6.26
CA VAL A 9 6.91 -20.29 6.88
C VAL A 9 7.18 -18.78 6.89
N ILE A 10 7.00 -18.09 5.76
CA ILE A 10 7.30 -16.65 5.70
C ILE A 10 6.37 -15.86 6.61
N THR A 11 5.07 -16.17 6.62
CA THR A 11 4.12 -15.54 7.56
C THR A 11 4.54 -15.76 9.01
N GLY A 12 4.92 -16.99 9.38
CA GLY A 12 5.40 -17.30 10.72
C GLY A 12 6.68 -16.55 11.09
N LEU A 13 7.63 -16.46 10.15
CA LEU A 13 8.86 -15.69 10.34
C LEU A 13 8.57 -14.19 10.48
N CYS A 14 7.67 -13.63 9.69
CA CYS A 14 7.25 -12.22 9.79
C CYS A 14 6.62 -11.93 11.15
N MET A 15 5.80 -12.84 11.70
CA MET A 15 5.25 -12.69 13.05
C MET A 15 6.35 -12.60 14.12
N MET A 16 7.43 -13.38 13.97
CA MET A 16 8.54 -13.45 14.93
C MET A 16 9.62 -12.39 14.70
N ALA A 17 9.66 -11.78 13.51
CA ALA A 17 10.73 -10.88 13.07
C ALA A 17 10.75 -9.54 13.81
N LEU A 18 9.62 -9.12 14.39
CA LEU A 18 9.47 -7.84 15.07
C LEU A 18 10.05 -7.88 16.50
N PRO A 19 10.69 -6.80 16.98
CA PRO A 19 11.05 -6.58 18.38
C PRO A 19 9.90 -6.79 19.37
N SER A 20 10.24 -6.98 20.65
CA SER A 20 9.23 -7.24 21.69
C SER A 20 8.35 -6.02 21.91
N GLY A 21 7.03 -6.18 21.79
CA GLY A 21 6.07 -5.10 21.99
C GLY A 21 5.75 -4.27 20.75
N GLU A 22 6.49 -4.45 19.64
CA GLU A 22 6.13 -3.86 18.36
C GLU A 22 5.01 -4.68 17.71
N THR A 23 4.01 -3.99 17.16
CA THR A 23 2.84 -4.59 16.51
C THR A 23 2.64 -3.92 15.16
N LYS A 24 2.22 -4.71 14.16
CA LYS A 24 1.85 -4.18 12.84
C LYS A 24 0.51 -4.72 12.42
N GLN A 25 -0.33 -3.81 11.93
CA GLN A 25 -1.63 -4.10 11.37
C GLN A 25 -1.61 -4.03 9.85
N ILE A 26 -2.53 -4.75 9.21
CA ILE A 26 -2.84 -4.57 7.78
C ILE A 26 -3.82 -3.39 7.67
N ASP A 27 -3.44 -2.33 6.96
CA ASP A 27 -4.31 -1.15 6.80
C ASP A 27 -5.38 -1.41 5.75
N LYS A 28 -4.98 -1.96 4.59
CA LYS A 28 -5.86 -2.21 3.45
C LYS A 28 -6.48 -3.60 3.53
N TYR A 29 -7.37 -3.78 4.49
CA TYR A 29 -7.98 -5.09 4.76
C TYR A 29 -8.75 -5.68 3.57
N SER A 30 -9.42 -4.87 2.75
CA SER A 30 -10.10 -5.32 1.52
C SER A 30 -9.11 -5.92 0.51
N VAL A 31 -7.96 -5.27 0.34
CA VAL A 31 -6.87 -5.74 -0.50
C VAL A 31 -6.34 -7.08 0.01
N PHE A 32 -6.06 -7.16 1.32
CA PHE A 32 -5.61 -8.41 1.95
C PHE A 32 -6.58 -9.58 1.76
N MET A 33 -7.88 -9.36 1.95
CA MET A 33 -8.89 -10.42 1.77
C MET A 33 -8.93 -10.91 0.32
N LEU A 34 -8.84 -9.98 -0.62
CA LEU A 34 -8.88 -10.30 -2.05
C LEU A 34 -7.62 -11.04 -2.51
N THR A 35 -6.42 -10.58 -2.11
CA THR A 35 -5.16 -11.26 -2.44
C THR A 35 -5.07 -12.62 -1.77
N SER A 36 -5.51 -12.74 -0.51
CA SER A 36 -5.57 -14.02 0.21
C SER A 36 -6.52 -15.01 -0.47
N ALA A 37 -7.70 -14.56 -0.90
CA ALA A 37 -8.64 -15.41 -1.64
C ALA A 37 -8.03 -15.92 -2.96
N HIS A 38 -7.43 -15.03 -3.75
CA HIS A 38 -6.77 -15.41 -5.00
C HIS A 38 -5.56 -16.34 -4.77
N SER A 39 -4.86 -16.21 -3.64
CA SER A 39 -3.74 -17.09 -3.28
C SER A 39 -4.16 -18.55 -3.04
N VAL A 40 -5.44 -18.80 -2.72
CA VAL A 40 -6.01 -20.14 -2.54
C VAL A 40 -6.73 -20.60 -3.82
N ILE A 41 -7.57 -19.73 -4.40
CA ILE A 41 -8.34 -20.02 -5.63
C ILE A 41 -7.42 -20.44 -6.77
N ALA A 42 -6.23 -19.84 -6.89
CA ALA A 42 -5.27 -20.19 -7.91
C ALA A 42 -4.95 -21.70 -7.92
N TYR A 43 -4.75 -22.32 -6.76
CA TYR A 43 -4.40 -23.74 -6.68
C TYR A 43 -5.63 -24.64 -6.86
N VAL A 44 -6.78 -24.23 -6.33
CA VAL A 44 -8.06 -24.93 -6.60
C VAL A 44 -8.35 -24.94 -8.10
N TRP A 45 -8.10 -23.83 -8.80
CA TRP A 45 -8.25 -23.72 -10.24
C TRP A 45 -7.35 -24.70 -11.00
N VAL A 46 -6.08 -24.85 -10.60
CA VAL A 46 -5.18 -25.85 -11.21
C VAL A 46 -5.73 -27.27 -11.07
N VAL A 47 -6.31 -27.61 -9.91
CA VAL A 47 -6.96 -28.93 -9.73
C VAL A 47 -8.19 -29.07 -10.62
N ILE A 48 -9.00 -28.01 -10.76
CA ILE A 48 -10.17 -28.03 -11.64
C ILE A 48 -9.75 -28.36 -13.08
N ILE A 49 -8.76 -27.67 -13.63
CA ILE A 49 -8.36 -27.87 -15.03
C ILE A 49 -7.65 -29.21 -15.24
N VAL A 50 -6.70 -29.58 -14.37
CA VAL A 50 -5.89 -30.80 -14.56
C VAL A 50 -6.61 -32.08 -14.13
N SER A 51 -7.49 -32.03 -13.13
CA SER A 51 -8.07 -33.24 -12.52
C SER A 51 -9.58 -33.38 -12.73
N VAL A 52 -10.32 -32.30 -13.03
CA VAL A 52 -11.79 -32.33 -13.10
C VAL A 52 -12.31 -32.09 -14.52
N ASN A 53 -11.85 -31.04 -15.18
CA ASN A 53 -12.39 -30.60 -16.47
C ASN A 53 -11.84 -31.41 -17.63
N THR A 54 -10.57 -31.22 -18.00
CA THR A 54 -9.88 -32.01 -19.01
C THR A 54 -8.75 -32.78 -18.34
N LYS A 55 -9.09 -33.99 -17.88
CA LYS A 55 -8.18 -34.79 -17.07
C LYS A 55 -6.84 -35.04 -17.79
N ASP A 56 -5.77 -34.68 -17.10
CA ASP A 56 -4.37 -34.85 -17.50
C ASP A 56 -3.96 -34.13 -18.82
N VAL A 57 -4.77 -33.18 -19.32
CA VAL A 57 -4.47 -32.36 -20.50
C VAL A 57 -4.97 -30.93 -20.31
N VAL A 58 -4.16 -29.94 -20.71
CA VAL A 58 -4.55 -28.53 -20.58
C VAL A 58 -4.90 -27.98 -21.94
N ASP A 59 -6.15 -27.54 -22.08
CA ASP A 59 -6.63 -26.91 -23.30
C ASP A 59 -6.15 -25.46 -23.43
N LEU A 60 -6.11 -24.96 -24.67
CA LEU A 60 -5.69 -23.58 -24.96
C LEU A 60 -6.51 -22.56 -24.15
N TRP A 61 -7.82 -22.73 -24.05
CA TRP A 61 -8.66 -21.78 -23.32
C TRP A 61 -8.40 -21.82 -21.81
N GLU A 62 -8.12 -22.99 -21.23
CA GLU A 62 -7.82 -23.13 -19.81
C GLU A 62 -6.51 -22.43 -19.47
N ALA A 63 -5.50 -22.61 -20.32
CA ALA A 63 -4.22 -21.94 -20.18
C ALA A 63 -4.37 -20.42 -20.30
N LEU A 64 -5.13 -19.93 -21.30
CA LEU A 64 -5.38 -18.51 -21.49
C LEU A 64 -6.17 -17.88 -20.34
N VAL A 65 -7.17 -18.58 -19.79
CA VAL A 65 -7.92 -18.13 -18.60
C VAL A 65 -7.01 -18.09 -17.38
N THR A 66 -6.18 -19.10 -17.19
CA THR A 66 -5.17 -19.13 -16.11
C THR A 66 -4.25 -17.91 -16.19
N PHE A 67 -3.77 -17.58 -17.39
CA PHE A 67 -2.96 -16.39 -17.62
C PHE A 67 -3.74 -15.08 -17.41
N ALA A 68 -4.99 -15.02 -17.87
CA ALA A 68 -5.87 -13.86 -17.75
C ALA A 68 -6.28 -13.56 -16.28
N PHE A 69 -6.23 -14.54 -15.38
CA PHE A 69 -6.46 -14.30 -13.96
C PHE A 69 -5.44 -13.33 -13.35
N MET A 70 -4.23 -13.22 -13.91
CA MET A 70 -3.23 -12.27 -13.41
C MET A 70 -3.67 -10.80 -13.59
N PRO A 71 -3.91 -10.28 -14.81
CA PRO A 71 -4.40 -8.93 -14.98
C PRO A 71 -5.78 -8.72 -14.34
N TRP A 72 -6.64 -9.75 -14.30
CA TRP A 72 -7.92 -9.69 -13.58
C TRP A 72 -7.72 -9.41 -12.08
N MET A 73 -6.88 -10.19 -11.40
CA MET A 73 -6.55 -10.01 -9.99
C MET A 73 -5.96 -8.62 -9.75
N VAL A 74 -5.00 -8.18 -10.58
CA VAL A 74 -4.38 -6.86 -10.43
C VAL A 74 -5.41 -5.73 -10.54
N CYS A 75 -6.34 -5.80 -11.51
CA CYS A 75 -7.41 -4.83 -11.66
C CYS A 75 -8.34 -4.80 -10.44
N TRP A 76 -8.73 -5.97 -9.91
CA TRP A 76 -9.59 -6.05 -8.73
C TRP A 76 -8.91 -5.59 -7.46
N VAL A 77 -7.63 -5.93 -7.27
CA VAL A 77 -6.83 -5.46 -6.14
C VAL A 77 -6.63 -3.96 -6.21
N TYR A 78 -6.36 -3.41 -7.39
CA TYR A 78 -6.29 -1.97 -7.60
C TYR A 78 -7.63 -1.28 -7.33
N ALA A 79 -8.75 -1.86 -7.77
CA ALA A 79 -10.08 -1.34 -7.46
C ALA A 79 -10.36 -1.32 -5.95
N ALA A 80 -9.96 -2.38 -5.24
CA ALA A 80 -10.07 -2.45 -3.78
C ALA A 80 -9.14 -1.44 -3.08
N ASP A 81 -7.95 -1.22 -3.62
CA ASP A 81 -6.97 -0.22 -3.15
C ASP A 81 -7.49 1.22 -3.30
N LYS A 82 -8.24 1.47 -4.38
CA LYS A 82 -8.95 2.72 -4.65
C LYS A 82 -10.33 2.81 -4.01
N GLU A 83 -10.65 1.87 -3.13
CA GLU A 83 -11.90 1.82 -2.36
C GLU A 83 -13.18 1.84 -3.21
N TRP A 84 -13.12 1.38 -4.47
CA TRP A 84 -14.28 1.35 -5.37
C TRP A 84 -15.43 0.46 -4.87
N PHE A 85 -15.17 -0.41 -3.89
CA PHE A 85 -16.15 -1.35 -3.32
C PHE A 85 -16.65 -0.93 -1.93
N ARG A 86 -16.30 0.26 -1.43
CA ARG A 86 -16.88 0.77 -0.18
C ARG A 86 -18.29 1.31 -0.44
N THR A 87 -19.28 0.61 0.10
CA THR A 87 -20.57 1.19 0.49
C THR A 87 -20.37 1.70 1.91
N ASP A 88 -20.12 2.99 2.09
CA ASP A 88 -19.74 3.55 3.39
C ASP A 88 -20.91 3.47 4.39
N ASN A 89 -20.75 2.62 5.41
CA ASN A 89 -21.59 2.56 6.60
C ASN A 89 -20.70 2.31 7.83
N ARG A 90 -19.74 3.20 8.09
CA ARG A 90 -18.95 3.18 9.33
C ARG A 90 -19.05 4.54 10.02
N VAL A 91 -19.76 4.54 11.13
CA VAL A 91 -19.79 5.60 12.14
C VAL A 91 -18.51 5.47 12.96
N PHE A 92 -17.72 6.55 13.04
CA PHE A 92 -16.64 6.68 14.00
C PHE A 92 -17.25 7.19 15.32
N ILE A 93 -17.08 6.42 16.39
CA ILE A 93 -17.36 6.86 17.77
C ILE A 93 -16.00 7.09 18.42
N ASP A 94 -15.68 8.35 18.72
CA ASP A 94 -14.52 8.71 19.55
C ASP A 94 -14.90 8.56 21.02
N ASP A 95 -14.27 7.62 21.73
CA ASP A 95 -14.33 7.53 23.20
C ASP A 95 -13.23 8.44 23.82
N GLU A 96 -13.59 9.16 24.88
CA GLU A 96 -12.86 10.28 25.52
C GLU A 96 -11.48 9.98 26.14
N GLU A 97 -10.93 8.76 26.03
CA GLU A 97 -9.62 8.43 26.58
C GLU A 97 -8.78 7.72 25.53
N GLY A 98 -7.74 8.40 25.01
CA GLY A 98 -6.91 7.98 23.87
C GLY A 98 -6.30 6.57 23.96
N LYS A 99 -7.12 5.55 23.70
CA LYS A 99 -6.81 4.16 23.42
C LYS A 99 -7.86 3.64 22.45
N ALA A 100 -7.51 3.56 21.17
CA ALA A 100 -8.33 2.88 20.18
C ALA A 100 -8.48 1.39 20.56
N ALA A 101 -9.62 1.02 21.13
CA ALA A 101 -10.02 -0.36 21.33
C ALA A 101 -11.15 -0.70 20.35
N LEU A 102 -10.87 -1.63 19.44
CA LEU A 102 -11.88 -2.26 18.58
C LEU A 102 -12.78 -3.14 19.45
N THR A 103 -14.00 -2.70 19.75
CA THR A 103 -15.05 -3.59 20.27
C THR A 103 -15.76 -4.27 19.09
N GLN A 104 -15.54 -5.58 18.95
CA GLN A 104 -16.45 -6.47 18.22
C GLN A 104 -17.78 -6.51 18.97
N GLU A 105 -18.90 -6.14 18.32
CA GLU A 105 -20.20 -6.60 18.78
C GLU A 105 -20.27 -8.13 18.63
N SER A 106 -20.17 -8.81 19.77
CA SER A 106 -20.60 -10.18 19.95
C SER A 106 -22.09 -10.29 19.63
N GLY A 107 -22.45 -11.25 18.77
CA GLY A 107 -23.83 -11.58 18.43
C GLY A 107 -24.73 -11.91 19.65
N PRO A 108 -26.06 -12.00 19.45
CA PRO A 108 -27.03 -11.95 20.53
C PRO A 108 -26.93 -13.18 21.46
N PRO A 109 -27.23 -13.02 22.76
CA PRO A 109 -27.07 -14.10 23.73
C PRO A 109 -28.11 -15.20 23.52
N LYS A 110 -27.64 -16.44 23.45
CA LYS A 110 -28.48 -17.64 23.50
C LYS A 110 -28.95 -17.87 24.93
N HIS A 111 -30.26 -17.79 25.16
CA HIS A 111 -30.89 -18.43 26.32
C HIS A 111 -30.84 -19.95 26.15
N SER A 112 -30.33 -20.64 27.19
CA SER A 112 -30.42 -22.08 27.37
C SER A 112 -31.74 -22.46 28.07
N SER A 113 -32.50 -23.41 27.52
CA SER A 113 -32.81 -24.71 28.17
C SER A 113 -34.02 -25.45 27.57
N SER A 114 -33.79 -26.73 27.27
CA SER A 114 -34.66 -27.92 27.33
C SER A 114 -35.96 -28.04 26.52
N ALA A 115 -35.89 -28.97 25.55
CA ALA A 115 -36.73 -30.17 25.40
C ALA A 115 -38.24 -30.13 25.73
N ASN A 116 -39.10 -30.36 24.73
CA ASN A 116 -39.79 -31.64 24.54
C ASN A 116 -40.76 -31.65 23.33
N ALA A 117 -40.71 -32.78 22.62
CA ALA A 117 -41.82 -33.60 22.09
C ALA A 117 -42.94 -33.03 21.19
N GLU A 118 -43.08 -33.75 20.05
CA GLU A 118 -44.32 -34.32 19.49
C GLU A 118 -45.27 -33.51 18.58
N SER A 119 -45.26 -33.98 17.31
CA SER A 119 -46.40 -34.51 16.54
C SER A 119 -47.37 -33.59 15.74
N ALA A 120 -47.45 -33.98 14.46
CA ALA A 120 -48.64 -34.22 13.63
C ALA A 120 -49.37 -33.08 12.87
N GLU A 121 -49.46 -33.33 11.56
CA GLU A 121 -50.59 -33.16 10.64
C GLU A 121 -50.97 -31.78 10.04
N GLY A 122 -51.03 -31.76 8.69
CA GLY A 122 -52.32 -31.46 8.04
C GLY A 122 -52.42 -30.32 7.02
N SER A 123 -52.32 -30.70 5.73
CA SER A 123 -53.16 -30.27 4.59
C SER A 123 -53.11 -28.84 3.98
N THR A 124 -52.81 -28.84 2.66
CA THR A 124 -53.16 -27.86 1.60
C THR A 124 -54.66 -27.89 1.25
N PRO A 125 -55.28 -26.92 0.52
CA PRO A 125 -55.13 -26.78 -0.95
C PRO A 125 -55.26 -25.34 -1.55
N VAL A 126 -54.87 -25.25 -2.83
CA VAL A 126 -55.00 -24.15 -3.83
C VAL A 126 -56.48 -24.01 -4.31
N PRO A 127 -56.89 -22.94 -5.06
CA PRO A 127 -56.79 -22.91 -6.55
C PRO A 127 -56.54 -21.48 -7.17
N GLU A 128 -55.71 -21.37 -8.23
CA GLU A 128 -56.01 -21.12 -9.67
C GLU A 128 -56.25 -19.64 -10.13
N GLY A 129 -55.57 -19.26 -11.24
CA GLY A 129 -55.74 -18.00 -12.01
C GLY A 129 -56.99 -18.02 -12.93
N PRO A 130 -57.08 -17.27 -14.07
CA PRO A 130 -55.98 -16.88 -14.98
C PRO A 130 -56.14 -15.52 -15.75
N ASN A 131 -55.18 -15.29 -16.68
CA ASN A 131 -55.27 -14.60 -17.99
C ASN A 131 -54.88 -13.11 -18.17
N ALA A 132 -53.86 -12.95 -19.03
CA ALA A 132 -53.56 -11.79 -19.87
C ALA A 132 -54.54 -11.66 -21.06
N PRO A 133 -54.49 -10.57 -21.86
CA PRO A 133 -53.72 -10.65 -23.11
C PRO A 133 -53.05 -9.34 -23.58
N ALA A 134 -52.23 -9.52 -24.63
CA ALA A 134 -51.40 -8.56 -25.36
C ALA A 134 -52.16 -7.64 -26.35
N ALA A 135 -51.51 -6.53 -26.77
CA ALA A 135 -51.23 -6.18 -28.18
C ALA A 135 -50.81 -4.71 -28.35
N ALA A 136 -49.76 -4.47 -29.15
CA ALA A 136 -49.42 -3.17 -29.74
C ALA A 136 -50.38 -2.81 -30.90
N PRO A 137 -50.44 -1.55 -31.35
CA PRO A 137 -49.80 -1.27 -32.64
C PRO A 137 -49.12 0.11 -32.80
N THR A 138 -48.32 0.12 -33.85
CA THR A 138 -47.57 1.12 -34.64
C THR A 138 -48.05 2.59 -34.74
N ALA A 139 -47.03 3.46 -34.77
CA ALA A 139 -46.76 4.60 -35.67
C ALA A 139 -47.89 5.55 -36.09
N ASP A 140 -47.72 6.86 -35.82
CA ASP A 140 -47.68 7.89 -36.87
C ASP A 140 -47.30 9.27 -36.29
N ASN A 141 -46.39 9.93 -37.00
CA ASN A 141 -46.09 11.36 -36.94
C ASN A 141 -46.65 11.90 -38.28
N PRO A 142 -47.40 13.02 -38.36
CA PRO A 142 -46.71 14.32 -38.45
C PRO A 142 -47.55 15.55 -38.03
N SER A 143 -46.90 16.62 -37.55
CA SER A 143 -47.43 17.97 -37.74
C SER A 143 -46.34 19.03 -37.61
N GLY A 144 -46.06 19.71 -38.72
CA GLY A 144 -45.53 21.07 -38.75
C GLY A 144 -46.54 22.08 -38.16
N ILE A 145 -46.33 23.39 -38.11
CA ILE A 145 -45.32 24.30 -38.67
C ILE A 145 -45.69 25.68 -38.07
N ASP A 146 -44.69 26.56 -38.00
CA ASP A 146 -44.76 28.03 -37.88
C ASP A 146 -45.09 28.71 -36.54
N GLY A 147 -44.15 29.59 -36.15
CA GLY A 147 -44.38 30.49 -35.02
C GLY A 147 -43.32 31.53 -34.65
N ARG A 148 -42.35 31.86 -35.52
CA ARG A 148 -41.52 33.10 -35.50
C ARG A 148 -40.64 33.37 -34.26
N LEU A 149 -39.32 33.46 -34.48
CA LEU A 149 -38.53 34.70 -34.30
C LEU A 149 -37.04 34.43 -34.54
N SER A 150 -36.64 34.58 -35.80
CA SER A 150 -35.28 34.92 -36.19
C SER A 150 -35.03 36.40 -35.86
N SER A 151 -34.53 36.71 -34.66
CA SER A 151 -33.83 37.97 -34.34
C SER A 151 -33.52 38.06 -32.84
N ALA A 152 -32.57 37.26 -32.37
CA ALA A 152 -31.91 37.49 -31.07
C ALA A 152 -30.46 36.95 -31.03
N SER A 153 -29.80 36.83 -32.19
CA SER A 153 -28.34 36.69 -32.30
C SER A 153 -27.62 38.04 -32.36
N GLN A 154 -28.28 39.11 -31.91
CA GLN A 154 -27.75 40.47 -31.77
C GLN A 154 -28.33 41.06 -30.48
N ASN A 155 -27.69 40.77 -29.34
CA ASN A 155 -27.60 41.60 -28.14
C ASN A 155 -27.05 40.79 -26.96
N LEU A 156 -25.79 40.34 -27.08
CA LEU A 156 -24.88 40.22 -25.94
C LEU A 156 -23.42 40.43 -26.36
N ALA A 157 -23.22 41.09 -27.51
CA ALA A 157 -22.03 41.86 -27.81
C ALA A 157 -22.32 43.29 -27.35
N ASN A 158 -21.45 43.85 -26.51
CA ASN A 158 -21.49 45.18 -25.88
C ASN A 158 -22.02 45.23 -24.43
N LYS A 159 -21.42 44.42 -23.55
CA LYS A 159 -21.04 44.91 -22.22
C LYS A 159 -19.76 44.25 -21.67
N SER A 160 -18.79 44.02 -22.56
CA SER A 160 -17.42 43.62 -22.24
C SER A 160 -16.46 44.65 -22.84
N GLN A 161 -16.59 45.91 -22.42
CA GLN A 161 -15.63 46.96 -22.76
C GLN A 161 -15.68 48.05 -21.69
N GLU A 162 -15.21 47.70 -20.50
CA GLU A 162 -14.58 48.60 -19.51
C GLU A 162 -13.88 47.70 -18.49
N LEU A 163 -12.60 48.00 -18.20
CA LEU A 163 -11.57 47.18 -17.52
C LEU A 163 -10.83 46.13 -18.37
N GLY A 164 -9.96 46.61 -19.25
CA GLY A 164 -8.67 45.93 -19.51
C GLY A 164 -7.77 46.02 -18.25
N GLY A 165 -6.75 45.22 -18.02
CA GLY A 165 -6.01 44.31 -18.89
C GLY A 165 -4.56 44.35 -18.43
N PHE A 166 -4.10 43.32 -17.71
CA PHE A 166 -2.68 42.98 -17.58
C PHE A 166 -2.55 41.46 -17.71
N ILE A 167 -2.24 41.02 -18.92
CA ILE A 167 -1.78 39.68 -19.25
C ILE A 167 -0.28 39.83 -19.54
N PRO A 168 0.64 39.10 -18.88
CA PRO A 168 2.02 39.11 -19.30
C PRO A 168 2.19 38.33 -20.61
N VAL A 169 2.84 38.98 -21.56
CA VAL A 169 3.26 38.50 -22.87
C VAL A 169 4.22 37.31 -22.73
N GLN A 170 3.89 36.19 -23.35
CA GLN A 170 4.83 35.11 -23.65
C GLN A 170 5.70 35.57 -24.83
N GLN A 171 6.97 35.91 -24.57
CA GLN A 171 7.94 36.22 -25.62
C GLN A 171 8.17 34.99 -26.50
N ARG A 172 7.88 35.12 -27.81
CA ARG A 172 8.31 34.18 -28.85
C ARG A 172 9.73 34.54 -29.26
N ASN A 173 10.71 33.69 -28.97
CA ASN A 173 12.08 33.85 -29.46
C ASN A 173 12.14 33.42 -30.94
N LEU A 174 12.31 34.40 -31.83
CA LEU A 174 12.73 34.24 -33.23
C LEU A 174 14.21 34.61 -33.31
N ASP A 175 14.96 33.96 -34.21
CA ASP A 175 16.30 34.42 -34.54
C ASP A 175 16.27 35.68 -35.44
N GLU A 176 17.43 36.31 -35.61
CA GLU A 176 17.62 37.55 -36.39
C GLU A 176 17.27 37.43 -37.89
N ASN A 177 16.93 36.23 -38.38
CA ASN A 177 16.48 35.98 -39.74
C ASN A 177 15.04 35.42 -39.81
N GLY A 178 14.27 35.52 -38.73
CA GLY A 178 12.83 35.26 -38.73
C GLY A 178 12.43 33.78 -38.85
N ARG A 179 13.30 32.84 -38.45
CA ARG A 179 12.93 31.41 -38.38
C ARG A 179 12.59 31.00 -36.94
N PRO A 180 11.60 30.10 -36.75
CA PRO A 180 11.24 29.62 -35.41
C PRO A 180 12.35 28.72 -34.84
N ILE A 181 12.87 29.08 -33.66
CA ILE A 181 13.85 28.30 -32.92
C ILE A 181 13.16 27.05 -32.35
N LYS A 182 13.49 25.85 -32.88
CA LYS A 182 13.13 24.58 -32.24
C LYS A 182 13.98 24.40 -30.98
N SER A 183 13.49 24.85 -29.83
CA SER A 183 14.07 24.47 -28.54
C SER A 183 13.76 23.01 -28.26
N LEU A 184 14.76 22.13 -28.41
CA LEU A 184 14.81 20.85 -27.72
C LEU A 184 14.88 21.14 -26.21
N ALA A 185 13.75 21.08 -25.53
CA ALA A 185 13.74 20.97 -24.07
C ALA A 185 14.35 19.61 -23.69
N PRO A 186 15.27 19.52 -22.72
CA PRO A 186 15.65 18.24 -22.15
C PRO A 186 14.47 17.76 -21.29
N LYS A 187 13.57 16.97 -21.89
CA LYS A 187 12.69 16.08 -21.13
C LYS A 187 13.49 14.83 -20.76
N ALA A 188 14.42 14.96 -19.84
CA ALA A 188 15.05 13.82 -19.16
C ALA A 188 15.67 14.35 -17.86
N ASN A 189 15.45 13.60 -16.78
CA ASN A 189 15.87 13.87 -15.39
C ASN A 189 14.82 14.58 -14.52
N LEU A 190 13.60 14.05 -14.51
CA LEU A 190 12.70 14.18 -13.36
C LEU A 190 12.88 12.95 -12.47
N SER A 191 13.12 13.17 -11.17
CA SER A 191 13.25 12.10 -10.18
C SER A 191 11.93 11.33 -10.02
N VAL A 192 12.00 10.10 -9.50
CA VAL A 192 10.83 9.26 -9.21
C VAL A 192 9.83 9.99 -8.29
N ALA A 193 10.31 10.87 -7.41
CA ALA A 193 9.49 11.74 -6.56
C ALA A 193 8.70 12.79 -7.35
N GLN A 194 9.27 13.34 -8.43
CA GLN A 194 8.59 14.33 -9.27
C GLN A 194 7.51 13.71 -10.17
N ARG A 195 7.67 12.45 -10.61
CA ARG A 195 6.60 11.72 -11.32
C ARG A 195 5.39 11.41 -10.43
N LYS A 196 5.62 11.09 -9.14
CA LYS A 196 4.54 10.98 -8.14
C LYS A 196 3.81 12.31 -7.95
N ARG A 197 4.53 13.45 -8.02
CA ARG A 197 3.99 14.79 -7.79
C ARG A 197 3.13 15.32 -8.95
N GLU A 198 3.50 15.06 -10.21
CA GLU A 198 2.65 15.44 -11.37
C GLU A 198 1.37 14.61 -11.44
N ALA A 199 1.42 13.32 -11.08
CA ALA A 199 0.23 12.48 -10.94
C ALA A 199 -0.70 12.97 -9.81
N MET A 200 -0.14 13.58 -8.76
CA MET A 200 -0.88 14.10 -7.61
C MET A 200 -1.39 15.54 -7.82
N ARG A 201 -0.71 16.37 -8.62
CA ARG A 201 -1.18 17.72 -8.99
C ARG A 201 -2.41 17.71 -9.90
N THR A 202 -2.65 16.61 -10.62
CA THR A 202 -3.84 16.45 -11.48
C THR A 202 -5.09 16.04 -10.68
N LEU A 203 -4.95 15.76 -9.38
CA LEU A 203 -6.03 15.38 -8.46
C LEU A 203 -6.63 16.56 -7.67
N VAL A 204 -6.09 17.78 -7.84
CA VAL A 204 -6.57 18.97 -7.11
C VAL A 204 -7.07 20.00 -8.12
N ALA A 205 -8.24 19.72 -8.69
CA ALA A 205 -9.12 20.74 -9.25
C ALA A 205 -10.41 20.73 -8.41
N PRO A 206 -10.98 21.88 -8.07
CA PRO A 206 -12.06 21.97 -7.10
C PRO A 206 -13.33 21.35 -7.69
N GLN A 207 -13.74 20.20 -7.15
CA GLN A 207 -15.10 19.70 -7.39
C GLN A 207 -16.03 20.43 -6.44
N THR A 208 -16.75 21.40 -7.00
CA THR A 208 -17.91 22.06 -6.42
C THR A 208 -18.89 21.05 -5.83
N ALA A 209 -19.15 21.20 -4.55
CA ALA A 209 -20.22 20.55 -3.80
C ALA A 209 -21.59 20.77 -4.45
N VAL A 210 -22.33 19.69 -4.73
CA VAL A 210 -23.79 19.56 -4.61
C VAL A 210 -24.13 18.05 -4.62
N HIS A 211 -25.02 17.61 -3.72
CA HIS A 211 -25.73 16.31 -3.67
C HIS A 211 -25.08 15.13 -2.90
N HIS A 212 -25.21 15.11 -1.57
CA HIS A 212 -25.77 13.96 -0.83
C HIS A 212 -26.07 14.35 0.63
N GLN A 213 -27.25 14.93 0.88
CA GLN A 213 -27.75 15.21 2.24
C GLN A 213 -29.17 14.63 2.34
N PHE A 214 -29.29 13.29 2.33
CA PHE A 214 -30.51 12.56 2.68
C PHE A 214 -30.16 11.12 3.06
N GLU A 215 -29.39 10.91 4.12
CA GLU A 215 -29.21 9.56 4.70
C GLU A 215 -28.99 9.55 6.23
N THR A 216 -28.94 10.71 6.88
CA THR A 216 -28.70 10.85 8.33
C THR A 216 -29.95 10.71 9.23
N MET A 217 -31.12 10.37 8.70
CA MET A 217 -32.34 10.24 9.53
C MET A 217 -32.54 8.86 10.21
N SER A 218 -31.71 7.84 9.92
CA SER A 218 -31.96 6.46 10.38
C SER A 218 -31.10 6.00 11.57
N MET A 219 -29.95 6.63 11.84
CA MET A 219 -29.00 6.14 12.87
C MET A 219 -29.16 6.77 14.26
N GLN A 220 -30.00 7.78 14.44
CA GLN A 220 -30.16 8.46 15.74
C GLN A 220 -31.32 7.94 16.60
N ARG A 221 -31.97 6.85 16.21
CA ARG A 221 -33.07 6.25 16.98
C ARG A 221 -32.60 5.28 18.08
N SER A 222 -31.33 4.91 18.14
CA SER A 222 -30.83 3.85 19.03
C SER A 222 -29.99 4.33 20.23
N ALA A 223 -29.65 5.62 20.32
CA ALA A 223 -28.85 6.19 21.43
C ALA A 223 -29.68 6.90 22.50
N LEU A 224 -31.00 6.72 22.50
CA LEU A 224 -31.95 7.37 23.42
C LEU A 224 -32.85 6.38 24.18
N ASP A 225 -32.52 5.09 24.16
CA ASP A 225 -33.22 4.05 24.93
C ASP A 225 -32.77 4.09 26.39
N GLY A 226 -33.38 5.01 27.13
CA GLY A 226 -33.16 5.17 28.58
C GLY A 226 -33.78 6.43 29.18
N ILE A 227 -34.41 7.30 28.38
CA ILE A 227 -35.17 8.43 28.90
C ILE A 227 -36.64 7.99 29.00
N PRO A 228 -37.33 8.17 30.14
CA PRO A 228 -38.77 7.93 30.20
C PRO A 228 -39.47 8.68 29.07
N GLU A 229 -40.53 8.10 28.50
CA GLU A 229 -41.43 8.74 27.52
C GLU A 229 -42.04 10.01 28.14
N ASP A 230 -41.25 11.06 28.19
CA ASP A 230 -41.68 12.41 28.46
C ASP A 230 -42.01 13.01 27.09
N ASN A 231 -43.20 13.59 26.93
CA ASN A 231 -43.68 14.26 25.70
C ASN A 231 -42.90 15.56 25.38
N LEU A 232 -41.60 15.60 25.69
CA LEU A 232 -40.79 16.78 25.75
C LEU A 232 -39.85 16.85 24.54
N THR A 233 -39.84 17.99 23.85
CA THR A 233 -38.92 18.21 22.74
C THR A 233 -37.55 18.61 23.26
N ARG A 234 -36.51 17.96 22.76
CA ARG A 234 -35.11 18.24 23.10
C ARG A 234 -34.33 18.64 21.87
N VAL A 235 -33.50 19.67 21.99
CA VAL A 235 -32.59 20.11 20.93
C VAL A 235 -31.14 19.99 21.40
N HIS A 236 -30.28 19.39 20.58
CA HIS A 236 -28.87 19.14 20.89
C HIS A 236 -28.06 19.02 19.60
N PHE A 237 -26.74 19.18 19.69
CA PHE A 237 -25.85 18.90 18.58
C PHE A 237 -25.78 17.41 18.25
N GLN A 238 -25.47 17.10 16.99
CA GLN A 238 -25.26 15.74 16.52
C GLN A 238 -24.10 15.04 17.23
N THR A 239 -23.01 15.79 17.47
CA THR A 239 -21.81 15.32 18.15
C THR A 239 -21.29 16.41 19.10
N PRO A 240 -20.65 16.04 20.22
CA PRO A 240 -20.05 17.00 21.15
C PRO A 240 -18.76 17.62 20.61
N LYS A 241 -18.14 17.01 19.60
CA LYS A 241 -16.93 17.49 18.93
C LYS A 241 -17.00 17.27 17.42
N VAL A 242 -16.47 18.21 16.64
CA VAL A 242 -16.28 18.14 15.19
C VAL A 242 -14.85 18.60 14.90
N SER A 243 -14.13 17.93 14.00
CA SER A 243 -12.81 18.39 13.54
C SER A 243 -12.87 18.73 12.06
N VAL A 244 -12.30 19.87 11.68
CA VAL A 244 -12.25 20.37 10.32
C VAL A 244 -10.83 20.74 9.93
N LEU A 245 -10.49 20.60 8.65
CA LEU A 245 -9.25 21.14 8.12
C LEU A 245 -9.37 22.66 8.00
N GLU A 246 -8.29 23.38 8.21
CA GLU A 246 -8.26 24.85 8.12
C GLU A 246 -8.69 25.36 6.72
N ASN A 247 -8.34 24.64 5.66
CA ASN A 247 -8.69 24.97 4.28
C ASN A 247 -10.11 24.54 3.84
N VAL A 248 -10.96 24.09 4.77
CA VAL A 248 -12.34 23.65 4.43
C VAL A 248 -13.25 24.82 4.02
N GLY A 249 -12.91 26.05 4.43
CA GLY A 249 -13.68 27.27 4.22
C GLY A 249 -14.92 27.40 5.11
N GLN A 250 -15.72 26.35 5.28
CA GLN A 250 -16.88 26.33 6.20
C GLN A 250 -16.96 25.03 7.00
N ALA A 251 -17.10 25.15 8.31
CA ALA A 251 -17.44 24.07 9.21
C ALA A 251 -18.97 23.92 9.32
N CYS A 252 -19.47 22.74 8.95
CA CYS A 252 -20.88 22.37 9.00
C CYS A 252 -21.19 21.60 10.30
N ILE A 253 -22.04 22.15 11.16
CA ILE A 253 -22.32 21.64 12.50
C ILE A 253 -23.80 21.25 12.58
N GLY A 254 -24.07 19.95 12.65
CA GLY A 254 -25.43 19.41 12.71
C GLY A 254 -26.10 19.59 14.08
N VAL A 255 -27.36 20.00 14.08
CA VAL A 255 -28.23 20.13 15.25
C VAL A 255 -29.46 19.25 15.05
N ILE A 256 -29.77 18.41 16.04
CA ILE A 256 -30.89 17.48 16.01
C ILE A 256 -31.93 17.80 17.07
N ARG A 257 -33.18 17.58 16.67
CA ARG A 257 -34.37 17.57 17.52
C ARG A 257 -34.80 16.14 17.81
N THR A 258 -35.07 15.83 19.08
CA THR A 258 -35.70 14.58 19.53
C THR A 258 -36.99 14.87 20.30
N GLY A 259 -37.93 13.93 20.30
CA GLY A 259 -39.29 14.11 20.85
C GLY A 259 -40.33 14.49 19.78
N PRO A 260 -41.49 15.05 20.16
CA PRO A 260 -42.56 15.41 19.22
C PRO A 260 -42.06 16.38 18.16
N SER A 261 -42.31 16.12 16.87
CA SER A 261 -41.83 16.95 15.75
C SER A 261 -42.89 17.90 15.17
N GLU A 262 -44.13 17.83 15.64
CA GLU A 262 -45.30 18.49 15.04
C GLU A 262 -45.33 20.01 15.24
N PHE A 263 -44.62 20.52 16.25
CA PHE A 263 -44.61 21.95 16.59
C PHE A 263 -43.30 22.61 16.14
N PRO A 264 -43.34 23.75 15.44
CA PRO A 264 -42.12 24.48 15.13
C PRO A 264 -41.55 25.14 16.40
N PHE A 265 -40.23 25.24 16.50
CA PHE A 265 -39.55 26.00 17.57
C PHE A 265 -38.28 26.68 17.04
N LYS A 266 -37.67 27.53 17.87
CA LYS A 266 -36.42 28.22 17.57
C LYS A 266 -35.43 28.04 18.72
N VAL A 267 -34.16 27.94 18.39
CA VAL A 267 -33.05 27.88 19.35
C VAL A 267 -31.99 28.89 18.95
N ASN A 268 -31.46 29.64 19.91
CA ASN A 268 -30.34 30.54 19.65
C ASN A 268 -29.05 29.73 19.62
N PHE A 269 -28.08 30.21 18.84
CA PHE A 269 -26.72 29.69 18.90
C PHE A 269 -25.71 30.83 18.83
N HIS A 270 -24.55 30.62 19.44
CA HIS A 270 -23.42 31.52 19.31
C HIS A 270 -22.11 30.74 19.41
N THR A 271 -21.09 31.21 18.70
CA THR A 271 -19.71 30.76 18.86
C THR A 271 -19.10 31.39 20.10
N LYS A 272 -18.22 30.65 20.79
CA LYS A 272 -17.45 31.10 21.93
C LYS A 272 -15.99 30.70 21.75
N GLU A 273 -15.11 31.66 22.00
CA GLU A 273 -13.65 31.51 21.93
C GLU A 273 -13.15 30.35 22.81
N GLY A 274 -12.29 29.53 22.21
CA GLY A 274 -11.50 28.48 22.86
C GLY A 274 -10.01 28.80 22.75
N SER A 275 -9.20 27.88 22.23
CA SER A 275 -7.83 28.21 21.79
C SER A 275 -7.76 28.90 20.41
N ALA A 276 -8.80 28.74 19.59
CA ALA A 276 -9.02 29.46 18.34
C ALA A 276 -9.71 30.81 18.60
N LYS A 277 -9.24 31.86 17.92
CA LYS A 277 -9.69 33.25 18.06
C LYS A 277 -10.68 33.66 16.96
N PRO A 278 -11.78 34.35 17.32
CA PRO A 278 -12.73 34.87 16.34
C PRO A 278 -12.08 35.95 15.45
N GLY A 279 -12.39 35.91 14.16
CA GLY A 279 -11.85 36.79 13.13
C GLY A 279 -10.42 36.46 12.67
N VAL A 280 -9.73 35.54 13.35
CA VAL A 280 -8.38 35.08 13.00
C VAL A 280 -8.41 33.63 12.53
N ASP A 281 -8.99 32.73 13.32
CA ASP A 281 -9.03 31.29 13.02
C ASP A 281 -10.42 30.84 12.51
N TYR A 282 -11.48 31.55 12.92
CA TYR A 282 -12.86 31.31 12.47
C TYR A 282 -13.67 32.59 12.49
N ALA A 283 -14.75 32.66 11.72
CA ALA A 283 -15.69 33.78 11.74
C ALA A 283 -16.64 33.65 12.94
N GLU A 284 -16.74 34.69 13.78
CA GLU A 284 -17.73 34.70 14.87
C GLU A 284 -19.14 34.70 14.29
N VAL A 285 -19.95 33.72 14.70
CA VAL A 285 -21.35 33.59 14.24
C VAL A 285 -22.27 33.46 15.45
N SER A 286 -23.33 34.25 15.46
CA SER A 286 -24.47 34.08 16.33
C SER A 286 -25.76 34.24 15.55
N GLY A 287 -26.81 33.52 15.94
CA GLY A 287 -28.05 33.51 15.20
C GLY A 287 -29.16 32.71 15.87
N VAL A 288 -30.29 32.64 15.17
CA VAL A 288 -31.46 31.88 15.59
C VAL A 288 -31.69 30.77 14.58
N LEU A 289 -31.63 29.53 15.04
CA LEU A 289 -31.90 28.33 14.25
C LEU A 289 -33.37 27.95 14.40
N ALA A 290 -34.12 27.98 13.30
CA ALA A 290 -35.53 27.60 13.30
C ALA A 290 -35.70 26.13 12.92
N PHE A 291 -36.48 25.39 13.69
CA PHE A 291 -36.94 24.04 13.37
C PHE A 291 -38.42 24.10 12.98
N PRO A 292 -38.75 24.05 11.67
CA PRO A 292 -40.11 23.86 11.18
C PRO A 292 -40.80 22.59 11.71
N ALA A 293 -42.12 22.54 11.59
CA ALA A 293 -42.89 21.34 11.90
C ALA A 293 -42.47 20.18 10.98
N GLY A 294 -42.15 19.03 11.58
CA GLY A 294 -41.68 17.84 10.89
C GLY A 294 -40.17 17.76 10.66
N GLU A 295 -39.42 18.86 10.81
CA GLU A 295 -37.97 18.85 10.65
C GLU A 295 -37.27 18.41 11.94
N THR A 296 -36.36 17.44 11.82
CA THR A 296 -35.59 16.90 12.94
C THR A 296 -34.10 17.24 12.89
N TYR A 297 -33.66 17.90 11.81
CA TYR A 297 -32.26 18.23 11.55
C TYR A 297 -32.15 19.65 11.02
N GLN A 298 -31.18 20.40 11.52
CA GLN A 298 -30.73 21.67 10.96
C GLN A 298 -29.21 21.75 11.05
N GLU A 299 -28.61 22.68 10.31
CA GLU A 299 -27.16 22.87 10.25
C GLU A 299 -26.78 24.32 10.58
N ILE A 300 -25.70 24.47 11.36
CA ILE A 300 -25.02 25.74 11.60
C ILE A 300 -23.73 25.74 10.77
N GLN A 301 -23.52 26.81 10.00
CA GLN A 301 -22.30 27.00 9.21
C GLN A 301 -21.43 28.09 9.84
N VAL A 302 -20.19 27.74 10.15
CA VAL A 302 -19.18 28.68 10.67
C VAL A 302 -18.04 28.76 9.66
N GLY A 303 -17.70 29.96 9.21
CA GLY A 303 -16.56 30.15 8.31
C GLY A 303 -15.24 29.85 9.03
N ILE A 304 -14.38 29.03 8.43
CA ILE A 304 -13.02 28.77 8.91
C ILE A 304 -12.07 29.64 8.10
N VAL A 305 -11.15 30.31 8.79
CA VAL A 305 -10.16 31.20 8.17
C VAL A 305 -8.91 30.38 7.89
N ASP A 306 -8.45 30.41 6.64
CA ASP A 306 -7.24 29.73 6.16
C ASP A 306 -6.11 30.75 6.05
N ASP A 307 -5.05 30.60 6.85
CA ASP A 307 -3.90 31.50 6.81
C ASP A 307 -2.82 31.11 5.79
N SER A 308 -2.93 29.92 5.16
CA SER A 308 -2.17 29.37 4.02
C SER A 308 -0.63 29.43 4.10
N THR A 309 -0.07 29.90 5.21
CA THR A 309 1.32 30.32 5.31
C THR A 309 1.95 30.09 6.67
N GLN A 310 1.16 29.90 7.73
CA GLN A 310 1.66 29.75 9.08
C GLN A 310 1.14 28.46 9.71
N TRP A 311 2.06 27.55 10.00
CA TRP A 311 1.72 26.42 10.85
C TRP A 311 1.38 26.88 12.26
N ASN A 312 0.22 26.43 12.71
CA ASN A 312 -0.29 26.59 14.05
C ASN A 312 -0.49 25.20 14.68
N ALA A 313 -0.36 25.12 16.01
CA ALA A 313 -0.86 23.95 16.73
C ALA A 313 -2.37 23.81 16.53
N GLU A 314 -2.91 22.59 16.66
CA GLU A 314 -4.36 22.37 16.61
C GLU A 314 -5.08 23.29 17.59
N LYS A 315 -6.05 24.07 17.08
CA LYS A 315 -6.86 25.01 17.86
C LYS A 315 -8.31 24.55 17.90
N ASP A 316 -9.08 25.10 18.84
CA ASP A 316 -10.49 24.79 19.00
C ASP A 316 -11.33 26.00 19.40
N PHE A 317 -12.59 26.01 18.98
CA PHE A 317 -13.62 26.92 19.49
C PHE A 317 -14.88 26.13 19.84
N THR A 318 -15.82 26.78 20.52
CA THR A 318 -17.07 26.12 20.91
C THR A 318 -18.28 26.79 20.28
N VAL A 319 -19.32 26.02 19.98
CA VAL A 319 -20.63 26.52 19.57
C VAL A 319 -21.64 26.10 20.63
N VAL A 320 -22.41 27.07 21.13
CA VAL A 320 -23.33 26.89 22.25
C VAL A 320 -24.76 27.11 21.77
N LEU A 321 -25.67 26.20 22.13
CA LEU A 321 -27.11 26.37 21.98
C LEU A 321 -27.71 27.00 23.24
N ASP A 322 -28.63 27.93 23.04
CA ASP A 322 -29.33 28.64 24.11
C ASP A 322 -30.82 28.78 23.78
N LEU A 323 -31.68 28.63 24.79
CA LEU A 323 -33.14 28.80 24.67
C LEU A 323 -33.62 30.13 25.26
N ASP A 324 -32.74 30.97 25.78
CA ASP A 324 -33.09 32.24 26.40
C ASP A 324 -33.81 33.17 25.41
N GLY A 325 -34.94 33.72 25.86
CA GLY A 325 -35.73 34.69 25.09
C GLY A 325 -36.57 34.11 23.95
N GLN A 326 -36.69 32.78 23.81
CA GLN A 326 -37.56 32.15 22.81
C GLN A 326 -38.95 31.84 23.39
N GLU A 327 -40.00 32.44 22.81
CA GLU A 327 -41.39 32.09 23.11
C GLU A 327 -41.79 30.84 22.30
N ASN A 328 -41.94 29.70 22.99
CA ASN A 328 -42.47 28.49 22.39
C ASN A 328 -43.99 28.57 22.23
N ALA A 329 -44.55 27.84 21.27
CA ALA A 329 -45.99 27.72 21.11
C ALA A 329 -46.65 27.21 22.40
N ALA A 330 -47.79 27.80 22.78
CA ALA A 330 -48.48 27.50 24.03
C ALA A 330 -48.75 25.99 24.19
N GLY A 331 -48.18 25.38 25.24
CA GLY A 331 -48.33 23.95 25.54
C GLY A 331 -47.20 23.03 25.04
N HIS A 332 -46.16 23.57 24.39
CA HIS A 332 -45.00 22.81 23.94
C HIS A 332 -43.72 23.25 24.66
N GLU A 333 -43.21 22.41 25.57
CA GLU A 333 -41.97 22.68 26.31
C GLU A 333 -40.77 22.10 25.56
N VAL A 334 -39.79 22.95 25.24
CA VAL A 334 -38.52 22.61 24.60
C VAL A 334 -37.41 22.73 25.64
N LYS A 335 -36.54 21.71 25.75
CA LYS A 335 -35.34 21.76 26.60
C LYS A 335 -34.07 21.51 25.79
N LEU A 336 -32.95 22.02 26.29
CA LEU A 336 -31.65 21.63 25.79
C LEU A 336 -31.39 20.14 26.13
N GLY A 337 -30.88 19.40 25.16
CA GLY A 337 -30.39 18.04 25.37
C GLY A 337 -29.03 18.03 26.09
N GLN A 338 -28.49 16.83 26.32
CA GLN A 338 -27.20 16.68 27.01
C GLN A 338 -26.06 17.38 26.25
N ILE A 339 -26.06 17.30 24.92
CA ILE A 339 -25.04 17.88 24.04
C ILE A 339 -25.51 19.25 23.53
N HIS A 340 -25.46 20.27 24.36
CA HIS A 340 -25.84 21.66 24.00
C HIS A 340 -24.64 22.58 23.76
N VAL A 341 -23.43 22.03 23.87
CA VAL A 341 -22.16 22.66 23.48
C VAL A 341 -21.42 21.69 22.55
N CYS A 342 -20.93 22.19 21.42
CA CYS A 342 -20.10 21.45 20.47
C CYS A 342 -18.73 22.11 20.35
N THR A 343 -17.66 21.33 20.46
CA THR A 343 -16.28 21.81 20.28
C THR A 343 -15.83 21.56 18.84
N VAL A 344 -15.43 22.61 18.13
CA VAL A 344 -14.91 22.52 16.77
C VAL A 344 -13.40 22.62 16.81
N GLY A 345 -12.70 21.54 16.46
CA GLY A 345 -11.25 21.50 16.29
C GLY A 345 -10.85 21.91 14.87
N ILE A 346 -9.85 22.76 14.76
CA ILE A 346 -9.25 23.20 13.50
C ILE A 346 -7.89 22.52 13.38
N ILE A 347 -7.74 21.68 12.36
CA ILE A 347 -6.51 20.97 12.03
C ILE A 347 -5.79 21.77 10.94
N ASP A 348 -4.61 22.26 11.31
CA ASP A 348 -3.71 22.99 10.43
C ASP A 348 -3.07 22.06 9.39
N VAL A 349 -3.05 22.48 8.13
CA VAL A 349 -2.53 21.69 6.99
C VAL A 349 -1.16 22.18 6.52
N ASP A 350 -0.59 23.17 7.18
CA ASP A 350 0.57 23.94 6.74
C ASP A 350 1.87 23.51 7.44
N ASN A 351 2.01 22.21 7.71
CA ASN A 351 3.18 21.66 8.41
C ASN A 351 4.52 22.04 7.74
N PRO A 352 5.45 22.69 8.47
CA PRO A 352 6.75 23.09 7.95
C PRO A 352 7.71 21.91 7.76
N GLY A 353 7.34 20.70 8.17
CA GLY A 353 8.06 19.47 7.86
C GLY A 353 9.17 19.09 8.83
N GLU A 354 9.59 17.85 8.68
CA GLU A 354 10.55 17.14 9.51
C GLU A 354 11.84 16.91 8.73
N PHE A 355 12.99 17.22 9.33
CA PHE A 355 14.29 17.18 8.67
C PHE A 355 15.11 15.96 9.08
N CYS A 356 15.69 15.26 8.11
CA CYS A 356 16.65 14.17 8.36
C CYS A 356 17.70 14.10 7.26
N PHE A 357 18.83 13.45 7.54
CA PHE A 357 19.75 13.05 6.49
C PHE A 357 19.15 11.91 5.65
N THR A 358 19.49 11.84 4.36
CA THR A 358 19.12 10.69 3.51
C THR A 358 19.84 9.42 3.98
N GLU A 359 21.11 9.54 4.36
CA GLU A 359 21.96 8.44 4.84
C GLU A 359 22.46 8.69 6.27
N SER A 360 22.73 7.62 7.02
CA SER A 360 23.34 7.69 8.36
C SER A 360 24.87 7.84 8.33
N ALA A 361 25.51 7.61 7.17
CA ALA A 361 26.94 7.81 6.97
C ALA A 361 27.25 8.29 5.55
N TYR A 362 28.23 9.19 5.43
CA TYR A 362 28.75 9.73 4.16
C TYR A 362 30.25 9.46 4.07
N VAL A 363 30.72 8.98 2.93
CA VAL A 363 32.14 8.64 2.73
C VAL A 363 32.75 9.60 1.72
N CYS A 364 33.91 10.15 2.05
CA CYS A 364 34.71 11.01 1.16
C CYS A 364 36.20 10.73 1.31
N LEU A 365 37.00 11.28 0.40
CA LEU A 365 38.45 11.13 0.40
C LEU A 365 39.12 12.36 1.03
N SER A 366 40.28 12.15 1.64
CA SER A 366 41.15 13.22 2.18
C SER A 366 41.63 14.23 1.12
N THR A 367 41.49 13.91 -0.17
CA THR A 367 41.78 14.80 -1.30
C THR A 367 40.56 15.62 -1.73
N ASP A 368 39.36 15.28 -1.27
CA ASP A 368 38.16 16.04 -1.57
C ASP A 368 38.22 17.39 -0.84
N SER A 369 37.94 18.46 -1.58
CA SER A 369 37.82 19.79 -0.97
C SER A 369 36.51 19.97 -0.21
N LYS A 370 35.50 19.14 -0.49
CA LYS A 370 34.16 19.22 0.10
C LYS A 370 33.51 17.85 0.22
N VAL A 371 32.71 17.67 1.26
CA VAL A 371 31.77 16.54 1.39
C VAL A 371 30.35 17.02 1.08
N ALA A 372 29.63 16.29 0.22
CA ALA A 372 28.24 16.57 -0.13
C ALA A 372 27.30 15.63 0.65
N MET A 373 26.30 16.19 1.33
CA MET A 373 25.34 15.45 2.15
C MET A 373 23.92 15.85 1.74
N SER A 374 23.00 14.89 1.72
CA SER A 374 21.61 15.12 1.33
C SER A 374 20.73 15.21 2.58
N ILE A 375 19.90 16.24 2.65
CA ILE A 375 18.93 16.46 3.72
C ILE A 375 17.54 16.41 3.08
N GLU A 376 16.66 15.63 3.68
CA GLU A 376 15.26 15.50 3.30
C GLU A 376 14.36 16.23 4.29
N ARG A 377 13.29 16.82 3.76
CA ARG A 377 12.17 17.47 4.46
C ARG A 377 10.92 16.63 4.21
N ARG A 378 10.44 15.93 5.24
CA ARG A 378 9.35 14.96 5.23
C ARG A 378 8.15 15.47 6.01
N SER A 379 7.00 14.82 5.86
CA SER A 379 5.80 15.10 6.68
C SER A 379 5.30 16.55 6.63
N GLY A 380 5.70 17.34 5.63
CA GLY A 380 5.34 18.75 5.47
C GLY A 380 6.34 19.47 4.55
N VAL A 381 5.86 20.31 3.64
CA VAL A 381 6.71 21.11 2.71
C VAL A 381 6.23 22.56 2.59
N THR A 382 5.34 22.96 3.50
CA THR A 382 4.66 24.24 3.44
C THR A 382 5.55 25.35 4.01
N GLY A 383 5.59 26.49 3.34
CA GLY A 383 6.41 27.63 3.73
C GLY A 383 7.93 27.44 3.55
N GLU A 384 8.66 28.53 3.76
CA GLU A 384 10.12 28.49 3.85
C GLU A 384 10.54 27.90 5.20
N ALA A 385 11.49 26.99 5.16
CA ALA A 385 12.03 26.38 6.36
C ALA A 385 13.55 26.30 6.29
N THR A 386 14.22 26.38 7.43
CA THR A 386 15.67 26.26 7.47
C THR A 386 16.10 25.29 8.55
N VAL A 387 17.18 24.56 8.29
CA VAL A 387 17.83 23.67 9.25
C VAL A 387 19.33 23.92 9.18
N THR A 388 19.98 23.91 10.34
CA THR A 388 21.41 24.16 10.42
C THR A 388 22.16 22.84 10.53
N VAL A 389 23.19 22.66 9.71
CA VAL A 389 24.11 21.52 9.81
C VAL A 389 25.27 21.96 10.68
N LYS A 390 25.43 21.30 11.83
CA LYS A 390 26.51 21.56 12.77
C LYS A 390 27.53 20.41 12.71
N PRO A 391 28.81 20.68 12.38
CA PRO A 391 29.84 19.67 12.50
C PRO A 391 30.17 19.41 13.98
N VAL A 392 30.53 18.16 14.29
CA VAL A 392 30.92 17.71 15.62
C VAL A 392 32.17 16.84 15.47
N ALA A 393 33.28 17.30 16.05
CA ALA A 393 34.55 16.59 16.01
C ALA A 393 34.42 15.19 16.66
N ALA A 394 35.15 14.22 16.10
CA ALA A 394 35.35 12.91 16.70
C ALA A 394 36.82 12.50 16.59
N SER A 395 37.18 11.58 15.69
CA SER A 395 38.60 11.31 15.42
C SER A 395 39.23 12.32 14.46
N ALA A 396 38.43 13.01 13.64
CA ALA A 396 38.85 14.22 12.93
C ALA A 396 38.61 15.46 13.80
N GLU A 397 39.62 16.32 13.88
CA GLU A 397 39.62 17.57 14.65
C GLU A 397 39.10 18.77 13.85
N ALA A 398 38.28 19.60 14.48
CA ALA A 398 37.70 20.82 13.92
C ALA A 398 38.77 21.90 13.69
N GLY A 399 38.73 22.60 12.55
CA GLY A 399 39.71 23.64 12.19
C GLY A 399 41.06 23.10 11.68
N GLN A 400 41.35 21.81 11.89
CA GLN A 400 42.47 21.11 11.28
C GLN A 400 42.00 20.28 10.07
N HIS A 401 40.98 19.45 10.24
CA HIS A 401 40.56 18.46 9.24
C HIS A 401 39.32 18.89 8.44
N PHE A 402 38.42 19.64 9.06
CA PHE A 402 37.23 20.22 8.45
C PHE A 402 36.98 21.62 9.01
N VAL A 403 36.23 22.43 8.26
CA VAL A 403 35.86 23.78 8.71
C VAL A 403 34.78 23.69 9.78
N ASP A 404 35.05 24.27 10.95
CA ASP A 404 34.09 24.36 12.06
C ASP A 404 33.08 25.50 11.84
N GLU A 405 32.27 25.35 10.79
CA GLU A 405 31.25 26.33 10.41
C GLU A 405 29.87 25.67 10.34
N GLU A 406 28.91 26.27 11.04
CA GLU A 406 27.50 25.89 10.95
C GLU A 406 26.93 26.31 9.59
N ILE A 407 26.39 25.36 8.82
CA ILE A 407 25.85 25.63 7.49
C ILE A 407 24.33 25.74 7.57
N LEU A 408 23.80 26.93 7.27
CA LEU A 408 22.37 27.15 7.18
C LEU A 408 21.81 26.64 5.86
N VAL A 409 20.98 25.60 5.91
CA VAL A 409 20.32 25.04 4.74
C VAL A 409 18.91 25.61 4.65
N LYS A 410 18.61 26.30 3.55
CA LYS A 410 17.30 26.90 3.28
C LYS A 410 16.51 26.02 2.32
N PHE A 411 15.31 25.65 2.75
CA PHE A 411 14.31 24.99 1.92
C PHE A 411 13.29 26.04 1.50
N HIS A 412 13.16 26.23 0.19
CA HIS A 412 12.08 27.04 -0.35
C HIS A 412 10.74 26.30 -0.22
N GLN A 413 9.65 27.04 -0.40
CA GLN A 413 8.31 26.46 -0.49
C GLN A 413 8.32 25.28 -1.47
N ASP A 414 7.64 24.19 -1.11
CA ASP A 414 7.54 22.97 -1.90
C ASP A 414 8.86 22.18 -2.11
N GLN A 415 9.98 22.60 -1.49
CA GLN A 415 11.26 21.90 -1.58
C GLN A 415 11.34 20.78 -0.53
N ALA A 416 11.48 19.54 -1.00
CA ALA A 416 11.52 18.33 -0.14
C ALA A 416 12.95 17.80 0.12
N ALA A 417 13.95 18.30 -0.58
CA ALA A 417 15.34 17.88 -0.41
C ALA A 417 16.31 19.03 -0.70
N ALA A 418 17.45 19.03 -0.03
CA ALA A 418 18.54 19.97 -0.25
C ALA A 418 19.88 19.24 -0.15
N LEU A 419 20.79 19.56 -1.07
CA LEU A 419 22.17 19.10 -1.02
C LEU A 419 23.01 20.17 -0.29
N VAL A 420 23.68 19.78 0.78
CA VAL A 420 24.60 20.63 1.54
C VAL A 420 26.04 20.20 1.26
N GLN A 421 26.95 21.15 1.13
CA GLN A 421 28.38 20.88 0.94
C GLN A 421 29.18 21.51 2.07
N MET A 422 29.97 20.71 2.77
CA MET A 422 30.87 21.16 3.84
C MET A 422 32.32 21.08 3.37
N ASN A 423 33.11 22.11 3.67
CA ASN A 423 34.51 22.20 3.25
C ASN A 423 35.42 21.33 4.15
N LEU A 424 36.32 20.60 3.51
CA LEU A 424 37.37 19.83 4.16
C LEU A 424 38.71 20.59 4.06
N LEU A 425 39.52 20.52 5.12
CA LEU A 425 40.78 21.27 5.24
C LEU A 425 41.96 20.36 4.92
N HIS A 426 42.41 20.35 3.66
CA HIS A 426 43.41 19.42 3.16
C HIS A 426 44.76 19.44 3.89
N GLU A 427 45.18 20.58 4.46
CA GLU A 427 46.49 20.71 5.13
C GLU A 427 46.59 19.92 6.43
N GLY A 428 45.51 19.84 7.21
CA GLY A 428 45.54 19.14 8.51
C GLY A 428 45.62 17.63 8.42
N TRP A 429 45.42 17.06 7.22
CA TRP A 429 45.51 15.63 6.97
C TRP A 429 46.96 15.17 6.73
N LYS A 430 47.86 16.05 6.26
CA LYS A 430 49.24 15.71 5.86
C LYS A 430 50.17 15.33 7.02
N ASP A 431 49.90 15.84 8.23
CA ASP A 431 50.74 15.66 9.41
C ASP A 431 50.24 14.54 10.35
N SER A 432 49.16 13.84 9.98
CA SER A 432 48.62 12.74 10.78
C SER A 432 49.44 11.44 10.54
N ASP A 433 49.89 10.80 11.63
CA ASP A 433 50.82 9.66 11.59
C ASP A 433 50.26 8.51 10.70
N PRO A 434 50.95 8.08 9.63
CA PRO A 434 50.48 7.07 8.68
C PRO A 434 50.11 5.71 9.33
N SER A 435 50.62 5.44 10.52
CA SER A 435 50.33 4.21 11.27
C SER A 435 49.00 4.24 12.03
N THR A 436 48.40 5.42 12.24
CA THR A 436 47.15 5.60 13.02
C THR A 436 46.02 6.28 12.23
N ALA A 437 46.29 6.89 11.07
CA ALA A 437 45.36 7.76 10.34
C ALA A 437 44.81 7.20 9.01
N LYS A 438 44.49 5.90 8.89
CA LYS A 438 43.88 5.38 7.65
C LYS A 438 42.46 5.92 7.40
N THR A 439 41.72 6.26 8.46
CA THR A 439 40.35 6.76 8.35
C THR A 439 40.03 7.63 9.56
N LEU A 440 39.72 8.91 9.33
CA LEU A 440 39.19 9.78 10.39
C LEU A 440 37.69 10.00 10.17
N ARG A 441 37.00 10.27 11.27
CA ARG A 441 35.55 10.38 11.35
C ARG A 441 35.21 11.66 12.08
N PHE A 442 34.21 12.36 11.60
CA PHE A 442 33.51 13.38 12.36
C PHE A 442 32.01 13.19 12.16
N PHE A 443 31.20 13.88 12.94
CA PHE A 443 29.74 13.82 12.81
C PHE A 443 29.21 15.14 12.30
N VAL A 444 28.05 15.07 11.68
CA VAL A 444 27.22 16.23 11.38
C VAL A 444 25.86 16.03 12.02
N GLU A 445 25.36 17.08 12.67
CA GLU A 445 24.07 17.07 13.37
C GLU A 445 23.17 18.15 12.78
N LEU A 446 21.91 17.80 12.53
CA LEU A 446 20.88 18.78 12.18
C LEU A 446 20.39 19.44 13.47
N VAL A 447 20.51 20.76 13.53
CA VAL A 447 20.11 21.59 14.68
C VAL A 447 19.31 22.80 14.23
N LYS A 448 18.59 23.41 15.18
CA LYS A 448 17.84 24.65 14.99
C LYS A 448 16.89 24.61 13.76
N PRO A 449 15.98 23.61 13.62
CA PRO A 449 14.97 23.66 12.58
C PRO A 449 14.08 24.89 12.80
N THR A 450 13.71 25.55 11.70
CA THR A 450 12.83 26.72 11.69
C THR A 450 11.76 26.52 10.62
N PRO A 451 10.51 26.96 10.86
CA PRO A 451 9.99 27.62 12.06
C PRO A 451 10.08 26.77 13.34
N ALA A 452 10.37 27.38 14.49
CA ALA A 452 10.55 26.63 15.76
C ALA A 452 9.27 25.89 16.20
N GLU A 453 8.14 26.39 15.73
CA GLU A 453 6.83 25.77 15.83
C GLU A 453 6.64 24.86 14.61
N GLY A 454 6.41 23.57 14.84
CA GLY A 454 6.13 22.57 13.80
C GLY A 454 7.37 21.88 13.23
N ALA A 455 8.45 22.61 12.94
CA ALA A 455 9.63 22.02 12.32
C ALA A 455 10.47 21.21 13.31
N LYS A 456 10.76 19.96 12.98
CA LYS A 456 11.48 19.03 13.87
C LYS A 456 12.57 18.27 13.13
N VAL A 457 13.58 17.83 13.86
CA VAL A 457 14.61 16.91 13.34
C VAL A 457 14.21 15.49 13.72
N ILE A 458 14.19 14.58 12.75
CA ILE A 458 13.88 13.16 12.95
C ILE A 458 15.10 12.30 12.62
N PRO A 459 15.19 11.06 13.15
CA PRO A 459 16.28 10.14 12.81
C PRO A 459 16.31 9.77 11.31
N PRO A 460 17.48 9.74 10.65
CA PRO A 460 18.80 10.11 11.20
C PRO A 460 19.01 11.63 11.22
N GLY A 461 18.95 12.24 12.41
CA GLY A 461 19.25 13.65 12.64
C GLY A 461 20.74 13.93 12.84
N ARG A 462 21.54 12.87 12.97
CA ARG A 462 23.00 12.86 13.03
C ARG A 462 23.50 11.86 12.00
N ALA A 463 24.49 12.27 11.21
CA ALA A 463 25.18 11.39 10.28
C ALA A 463 26.69 11.39 10.55
N GLU A 464 27.33 10.27 10.27
CA GLU A 464 28.78 10.12 10.34
C GLU A 464 29.42 10.50 9.01
N VAL A 465 30.48 11.31 9.02
CA VAL A 465 31.31 11.57 7.85
C VAL A 465 32.63 10.82 8.02
N ILE A 466 32.87 9.88 7.12
CA ILE A 466 34.04 9.00 7.12
C ILE A 466 34.98 9.50 6.02
N VAL A 467 36.15 10.00 6.41
CA VAL A 467 37.17 10.49 5.49
C VAL A 467 38.30 9.45 5.39
N ARG A 468 38.52 8.94 4.18
CA ARG A 468 39.57 7.95 3.91
C ARG A 468 40.84 8.61 3.37
N TRP A 469 41.99 8.21 3.90
CA TRP A 469 43.30 8.67 3.40
C TRP A 469 43.57 8.10 1.99
N ASN A 470 44.06 8.94 1.08
CA ASN A 470 44.46 8.52 -0.28
C ASN A 470 46.00 8.58 -0.37
N GLU A 471 46.69 7.44 -0.46
CA GLU A 471 48.16 7.38 -0.48
C GLU A 471 48.79 7.87 -1.81
N ASP A 472 48.00 8.07 -2.87
CA ASP A 472 48.54 8.22 -4.23
C ASP A 472 48.17 9.55 -4.90
N ALA A 473 48.79 10.67 -4.48
CA ALA A 473 48.75 11.94 -5.23
C ALA A 473 49.76 11.99 -6.40
N GLY A 474 50.15 10.83 -6.94
CA GLY A 474 51.23 10.67 -7.91
C GLY A 474 50.97 9.57 -8.94
N GLY A 475 49.75 9.47 -9.45
CA GLY A 475 49.41 8.55 -10.53
C GLY A 475 47.91 8.63 -10.76
N ALA A 476 47.51 8.92 -11.99
CA ALA A 476 46.11 8.95 -12.36
C ALA A 476 45.46 7.60 -12.06
N ASP A 477 44.59 7.56 -11.06
CA ASP A 477 43.32 6.86 -11.17
C ASP A 477 42.27 7.92 -10.84
N GLU A 478 41.64 8.45 -11.90
CA GLU A 478 40.31 9.03 -11.82
C GLU A 478 39.47 8.16 -10.90
N VAL A 479 38.61 8.75 -10.07
CA VAL A 479 37.50 8.01 -9.48
C VAL A 479 36.76 7.38 -10.65
N GLU A 480 37.08 6.12 -10.93
CA GLU A 480 36.51 5.36 -12.03
C GLU A 480 35.01 5.35 -11.73
N GLU A 481 34.21 6.06 -12.55
CA GLU A 481 32.76 5.83 -12.60
C GLU A 481 32.56 4.32 -12.49
N PRO A 482 31.74 3.78 -11.56
CA PRO A 482 31.78 2.39 -11.15
C PRO A 482 31.76 1.49 -12.38
N SER A 483 32.95 1.10 -12.83
CA SER A 483 33.10 0.44 -14.10
C SER A 483 32.55 -0.96 -13.91
N TRP A 484 31.97 -1.56 -14.94
CA TRP A 484 31.48 -2.93 -14.78
C TRP A 484 32.60 -3.89 -14.30
N GLY A 485 33.86 -3.60 -14.67
CA GLY A 485 35.04 -4.27 -14.14
C GLY A 485 35.30 -4.06 -12.64
N ALA A 486 34.89 -2.93 -12.06
CA ALA A 486 34.97 -2.68 -10.61
C ALA A 486 34.11 -3.66 -9.81
N GLN A 487 32.98 -4.12 -10.34
CA GLN A 487 32.15 -5.12 -9.64
C GLN A 487 32.88 -6.45 -9.44
N PHE A 488 33.68 -6.88 -10.42
CA PHE A 488 34.48 -8.10 -10.30
C PHE A 488 35.58 -7.97 -9.25
N ARG A 489 36.20 -6.78 -9.15
CA ARG A 489 37.17 -6.49 -8.09
C ARG A 489 36.52 -6.50 -6.72
N LEU A 490 35.35 -5.87 -6.57
CA LEU A 490 34.58 -5.85 -5.32
C LEU A 490 34.08 -7.26 -4.93
N ALA A 491 33.70 -8.09 -5.90
CA ALA A 491 33.29 -9.47 -5.65
C ALA A 491 34.40 -10.32 -5.02
N LEU A 492 35.67 -10.04 -5.37
CA LEU A 492 36.86 -10.71 -4.84
C LEU A 492 37.44 -10.04 -3.58
N ALA A 493 37.03 -8.81 -3.29
CA ALA A 493 37.55 -8.05 -2.16
C ALA A 493 36.83 -8.45 -0.86
N ILE A 494 37.59 -8.57 0.23
CA ILE A 494 37.06 -8.66 1.59
C ILE A 494 36.96 -7.23 2.11
N GLU A 495 35.75 -6.81 2.47
CA GLU A 495 35.52 -5.52 3.10
C GLU A 495 36.11 -5.56 4.51
N ASN A 496 37.08 -4.68 4.81
CA ASN A 496 37.81 -4.61 6.07
C ASN A 496 38.41 -5.96 6.55
N PRO A 497 39.47 -6.47 5.88
CA PRO A 497 40.07 -7.77 6.21
C PRO A 497 40.65 -7.83 7.65
N GLU A 498 40.94 -6.68 8.25
CA GLU A 498 41.46 -6.57 9.62
C GLU A 498 40.36 -6.77 10.70
N GLU A 499 39.09 -6.56 10.36
CA GLU A 499 37.93 -6.69 11.29
C GLU A 499 37.07 -7.93 10.99
N ALA A 500 37.31 -8.61 9.87
CA ALA A 500 36.51 -9.75 9.43
C ALA A 500 36.60 -10.94 10.38
N SER A 501 35.45 -11.44 10.85
CA SER A 501 35.39 -12.66 11.66
C SER A 501 35.76 -13.89 10.83
N ARG A 502 36.17 -14.99 11.49
CA ARG A 502 36.42 -16.27 10.79
C ARG A 502 35.19 -16.76 10.03
N THR A 503 33.99 -16.48 10.56
CA THR A 503 32.73 -16.79 9.89
C THR A 503 32.55 -15.95 8.63
N ASP A 504 32.88 -14.65 8.66
CA ASP A 504 32.78 -13.77 7.48
C ASP A 504 33.74 -14.21 6.39
N LEU A 505 34.96 -14.59 6.77
CA LEU A 505 35.98 -15.07 5.85
C LEU A 505 35.56 -16.39 5.20
N CYS A 506 35.06 -17.34 5.98
CA CYS A 506 34.53 -18.61 5.47
C CYS A 506 33.35 -18.40 4.51
N VAL A 507 32.39 -17.54 4.88
CA VAL A 507 31.24 -17.23 4.03
C VAL A 507 31.69 -16.50 2.76
N HIS A 508 32.64 -15.58 2.84
CA HIS A 508 33.21 -14.90 1.68
C HIS A 508 33.80 -15.91 0.69
N TYR A 509 34.71 -16.78 1.13
CA TYR A 509 35.32 -17.77 0.23
C TYR A 509 34.30 -18.80 -0.31
N ALA A 510 33.33 -19.21 0.51
CA ALA A 510 32.26 -20.11 0.07
C ALA A 510 31.35 -19.47 -1.00
N THR A 511 31.23 -18.14 -1.02
CA THR A 511 30.33 -17.40 -1.91
C THR A 511 31.03 -16.69 -3.07
N ILE A 512 32.37 -16.69 -3.14
CA ILE A 512 33.14 -16.02 -4.23
C ILE A 512 32.63 -16.42 -5.61
N PHE A 513 32.37 -17.71 -5.83
CA PHE A 513 31.83 -18.18 -7.10
C PHE A 513 30.52 -17.46 -7.46
N TRP A 514 29.58 -17.40 -6.51
CA TRP A 514 28.29 -16.74 -6.70
C TRP A 514 28.41 -15.22 -6.83
N LYS A 515 29.36 -14.59 -6.12
CA LYS A 515 29.65 -13.15 -6.25
C LYS A 515 30.18 -12.80 -7.64
N LEU A 516 31.11 -13.60 -8.17
CA LEU A 516 31.65 -13.43 -9.52
C LEU A 516 30.57 -13.63 -10.58
N VAL A 517 29.74 -14.64 -10.40
CA VAL A 517 28.60 -14.94 -11.27
C VAL A 517 27.61 -13.76 -11.23
N ALA A 518 27.29 -13.20 -10.06
CA ALA A 518 26.44 -12.02 -9.92
C ALA A 518 27.05 -10.74 -10.54
N ALA A 519 28.38 -10.58 -10.49
CA ALA A 519 29.08 -9.44 -11.11
C ALA A 519 28.99 -9.42 -12.65
N ILE A 520 28.55 -10.52 -13.28
CA ILE A 520 28.20 -10.54 -14.71
C ILE A 520 26.96 -9.69 -14.98
N ILE A 521 26.12 -9.41 -13.98
CA ILE A 521 25.00 -8.49 -14.14
C ILE A 521 25.56 -7.06 -14.18
N PRO A 522 25.35 -6.30 -15.27
CA PRO A 522 25.89 -4.95 -15.37
C PRO A 522 25.23 -4.02 -14.34
N PRO A 523 25.92 -2.95 -13.91
CA PRO A 523 25.34 -1.97 -12.99
C PRO A 523 24.13 -1.25 -13.64
N PRO A 524 23.11 -0.83 -12.85
CA PRO A 524 21.95 -0.10 -13.35
C PRO A 524 22.30 1.19 -14.11
N GLU A 525 23.44 1.78 -13.78
CA GLU A 525 23.96 3.03 -14.33
C GLU A 525 24.82 2.83 -15.59
N LEU A 526 24.94 1.58 -16.10
CA LEU A 526 25.76 1.29 -17.26
C LEU A 526 25.33 2.12 -18.49
N LYS A 527 26.31 2.79 -19.11
CA LYS A 527 26.16 3.49 -20.39
C LYS A 527 26.66 2.59 -21.53
N ILE A 528 25.81 2.34 -22.54
CA ILE A 528 26.19 1.59 -23.75
C ILE A 528 26.21 2.56 -24.92
N LEU A 529 27.33 2.64 -25.64
CA LEU A 529 27.51 3.55 -26.80
C LEU A 529 27.19 5.03 -26.45
N GLY A 530 27.54 5.47 -25.25
CA GLY A 530 27.27 6.83 -24.78
C GLY A 530 25.81 7.13 -24.44
N ARG A 531 24.94 6.12 -24.37
CA ARG A 531 23.53 6.25 -23.99
C ARG A 531 23.25 5.55 -22.67
N ASP A 532 22.57 6.25 -21.76
CA ASP A 532 22.13 5.68 -20.48
C ASP A 532 21.15 4.53 -20.73
N THR A 533 21.43 3.36 -20.15
CA THR A 533 20.55 2.19 -20.29
C THR A 533 19.38 2.20 -19.31
N ASN A 534 19.34 3.14 -18.36
CA ASN A 534 18.28 3.30 -17.35
C ASN A 534 17.92 1.98 -16.64
N GLY A 535 18.91 1.14 -16.33
CA GLY A 535 18.72 -0.16 -15.67
C GLY A 535 18.17 -1.28 -16.56
N TRP A 536 17.82 -1.03 -17.83
CA TRP A 536 17.29 -2.08 -18.72
C TRP A 536 18.32 -3.18 -18.99
N ALA A 537 19.60 -2.82 -19.15
CA ALA A 537 20.67 -3.80 -19.36
C ALA A 537 20.81 -4.75 -18.16
N THR A 538 20.80 -4.19 -16.95
CA THR A 538 20.78 -4.93 -15.68
C THR A 538 19.58 -5.85 -15.60
N PHE A 539 18.38 -5.32 -15.83
CA PHE A 539 17.13 -6.06 -15.76
C PHE A 539 17.10 -7.25 -16.72
N THR A 540 17.42 -7.04 -17.99
CA THR A 540 17.42 -8.09 -19.00
C THR A 540 18.48 -9.15 -18.72
N THR A 541 19.69 -8.74 -18.34
CA THR A 541 20.79 -9.69 -18.02
C THR A 541 20.44 -10.51 -16.78
N ALA A 542 19.87 -9.88 -15.75
CA ALA A 542 19.41 -10.58 -14.55
C ALA A 542 18.32 -11.62 -14.87
N ILE A 543 17.33 -11.30 -15.71
CA ILE A 543 16.28 -12.26 -16.11
C ILE A 543 16.88 -13.46 -16.85
N ILE A 544 17.76 -13.24 -17.82
CA ILE A 544 18.41 -14.32 -18.58
C ILE A 544 19.20 -15.22 -17.62
N MET A 545 19.93 -14.61 -16.70
CA MET A 545 20.76 -15.30 -15.73
C MET A 545 19.93 -16.10 -14.71
N ILE A 546 18.83 -15.53 -14.22
CA ILE A 546 17.86 -16.26 -13.38
C ILE A 546 17.36 -17.48 -14.14
N GLY A 547 16.93 -17.33 -15.39
CA GLY A 547 16.48 -18.47 -16.21
C GLY A 547 17.55 -19.56 -16.33
N PHE A 548 18.78 -19.19 -16.66
CA PHE A 548 19.91 -20.12 -16.78
C PHE A 548 20.24 -20.85 -15.46
N VAL A 549 20.35 -20.11 -14.36
CA VAL A 549 20.65 -20.67 -13.04
C VAL A 549 19.50 -21.56 -12.56
N THR A 550 18.24 -21.18 -12.80
CA THR A 550 17.08 -22.00 -12.45
C THR A 550 17.08 -23.34 -13.21
N THR A 551 17.46 -23.36 -14.50
CA THR A 551 17.59 -24.63 -15.24
C THR A 551 18.65 -25.54 -14.62
N ILE A 552 19.83 -25.00 -14.29
CA ILE A 552 20.90 -25.79 -13.66
C ILE A 552 20.46 -26.32 -12.29
N ILE A 553 19.87 -25.47 -11.45
CA ILE A 553 19.42 -25.88 -10.11
C ILE A 553 18.35 -26.97 -10.21
N ASN A 554 17.42 -26.87 -11.17
CA ASN A 554 16.39 -27.88 -11.38
C ASN A 554 17.01 -29.24 -11.75
N ASP A 555 17.96 -29.27 -12.68
CA ASP A 555 18.63 -30.51 -13.10
C ASP A 555 19.47 -31.11 -11.95
N LEU A 556 20.22 -30.27 -11.22
CA LEU A 556 20.98 -30.70 -10.05
C LEU A 556 20.07 -31.24 -8.94
N ALA A 557 18.91 -30.64 -8.72
CA ALA A 557 17.94 -31.12 -7.73
C ALA A 557 17.42 -32.51 -8.12
N SER A 558 17.04 -32.72 -9.39
CA SER A 558 16.59 -34.04 -9.87
C SER A 558 17.69 -35.11 -9.77
N ILE A 559 18.92 -34.80 -10.17
CA ILE A 559 20.07 -35.71 -10.02
C ILE A 559 20.32 -36.05 -8.54
N PHE A 560 20.27 -35.04 -7.66
CA PHE A 560 20.41 -35.26 -6.22
C PHE A 560 19.29 -36.15 -5.68
N GLY A 561 18.04 -35.91 -6.08
CA GLY A 561 16.89 -36.74 -5.75
C GLY A 561 17.12 -38.20 -6.15
N CYS A 562 17.58 -38.43 -7.37
CA CYS A 562 17.93 -39.76 -7.88
C CYS A 562 19.02 -40.45 -7.04
N ILE A 563 20.08 -39.73 -6.66
CA ILE A 563 21.19 -40.29 -5.85
C ILE A 563 20.73 -40.67 -4.44
N VAL A 564 19.88 -39.85 -3.83
CA VAL A 564 19.37 -40.07 -2.46
C VAL A 564 18.21 -41.07 -2.45
N GLY A 565 17.62 -41.38 -3.61
CA GLY A 565 16.45 -42.25 -3.72
C GLY A 565 15.13 -41.55 -3.40
N LEU A 566 15.08 -40.22 -3.55
CA LEU A 566 13.85 -39.42 -3.41
C LEU A 566 13.11 -39.38 -4.75
N GLU A 567 11.79 -39.48 -4.71
CA GLU A 567 10.96 -39.23 -5.89
C GLU A 567 11.07 -37.76 -6.32
N ASP A 568 10.96 -37.49 -7.62
CA ASP A 568 11.00 -36.13 -8.18
C ASP A 568 9.94 -35.22 -7.56
N SER A 569 8.75 -35.76 -7.24
CA SER A 569 7.66 -35.03 -6.57
C SER A 569 8.10 -34.49 -5.21
N ILE A 570 8.78 -35.31 -4.40
CA ILE A 570 9.26 -34.98 -3.05
C ILE A 570 10.40 -33.96 -3.13
N THR A 571 11.33 -34.17 -4.06
CA THR A 571 12.44 -33.27 -4.33
C THR A 571 11.93 -31.87 -4.69
N ALA A 572 10.88 -31.80 -5.53
CA ALA A 572 10.25 -30.55 -5.93
C ALA A 572 9.54 -29.83 -4.78
N ILE A 573 8.73 -30.54 -3.97
CA ILE A 573 7.98 -29.91 -2.86
C ILE A 573 8.85 -29.48 -1.67
N THR A 574 10.07 -30.02 -1.55
CA THR A 574 11.00 -29.73 -0.45
C THR A 574 12.14 -28.81 -0.89
N LEU A 575 13.15 -29.34 -1.60
CA LEU A 575 14.40 -28.66 -1.89
C LEU A 575 14.20 -27.50 -2.87
N VAL A 576 13.52 -27.77 -4.00
CA VAL A 576 13.29 -26.75 -5.03
C VAL A 576 12.36 -25.66 -4.48
N ALA A 577 11.24 -26.07 -3.88
CA ALA A 577 10.26 -25.16 -3.28
C ALA A 577 10.86 -24.22 -2.23
N LEU A 578 11.72 -24.73 -1.33
CA LEU A 578 12.38 -23.91 -0.32
C LEU A 578 13.31 -22.90 -0.99
N GLY A 579 14.14 -23.36 -1.94
CA GLY A 579 15.10 -22.50 -2.65
C GLY A 579 14.45 -21.33 -3.38
N THR A 580 13.35 -21.56 -4.09
CA THR A 580 12.62 -20.52 -4.82
C THR A 580 11.92 -19.50 -3.91
N SER A 581 11.62 -19.88 -2.67
CA SER A 581 10.90 -19.06 -1.70
C SER A 581 11.81 -18.22 -0.77
N LEU A 582 13.13 -18.46 -0.79
CA LEU A 582 14.08 -17.69 0.04
C LEU A 582 14.12 -16.19 -0.32
N PRO A 583 14.12 -15.77 -1.60
CA PRO A 583 14.06 -14.34 -1.95
C PRO A 583 12.80 -13.66 -1.40
N ASP A 584 11.64 -14.32 -1.52
CA ASP A 584 10.37 -13.83 -0.95
C ASP A 584 10.44 -13.73 0.57
N THR A 585 11.16 -14.65 1.22
CA THR A 585 11.34 -14.64 2.68
C THR A 585 12.09 -13.40 3.12
N ILE A 586 13.20 -13.09 2.45
CA ILE A 586 14.02 -11.92 2.75
C ILE A 586 13.23 -10.64 2.48
N ALA A 587 12.58 -10.53 1.32
CA ALA A 587 11.79 -9.35 0.96
C ALA A 587 10.65 -9.08 1.96
N SER A 588 9.90 -10.13 2.33
CA SER A 588 8.77 -10.00 3.27
C SER A 588 9.24 -9.70 4.70
N MET A 589 10.37 -10.26 5.13
CA MET A 589 10.94 -9.94 6.45
C MET A 589 11.50 -8.52 6.51
N MET A 590 12.12 -8.05 5.42
CA MET A 590 12.63 -6.68 5.34
C MET A 590 11.49 -5.67 5.41
N SER A 591 10.41 -5.86 4.64
CA SER A 591 9.23 -5.00 4.72
C SER A 591 8.53 -5.12 6.08
N ALA A 592 8.41 -6.33 6.64
CA ALA A 592 7.83 -6.52 7.97
C ALA A 592 8.60 -5.77 9.08
N ARG A 593 9.88 -5.47 8.91
CA ARG A 593 10.69 -4.68 9.86
C ARG A 593 10.72 -3.20 9.53
N ALA A 594 10.84 -2.85 8.25
CA ALA A 594 11.04 -1.46 7.80
C ALA A 594 9.73 -0.66 7.72
N ASP A 595 8.64 -1.27 7.28
CA ASP A 595 7.39 -0.56 6.99
C ASP A 595 6.56 -0.34 8.26
N THR A 596 5.71 0.69 8.28
CA THR A 596 4.85 1.00 9.43
C THR A 596 3.71 0.00 9.63
N ASN A 597 3.25 -0.63 8.55
CA ASN A 597 2.13 -1.59 8.53
C ASN A 597 2.58 -2.95 7.95
N ALA A 598 1.68 -3.93 8.01
CA ALA A 598 1.94 -5.29 7.54
C ALA A 598 1.63 -5.50 6.06
N ASP A 599 1.06 -4.51 5.35
CA ASP A 599 0.50 -4.66 4.01
C ASP A 599 1.53 -5.16 2.99
N ASN A 600 2.73 -4.58 2.95
CA ASN A 600 3.75 -4.98 1.99
C ASN A 600 4.30 -6.39 2.28
N SER A 601 4.46 -6.74 3.57
CA SER A 601 4.98 -8.05 3.95
C SER A 601 4.01 -9.19 3.63
N ILE A 602 2.74 -9.06 4.03
CA ILE A 602 1.70 -10.07 3.77
C ILE A 602 1.22 -10.02 2.31
N GLY A 603 1.18 -8.83 1.72
CA GLY A 603 0.88 -8.63 0.30
C GLY A 603 1.90 -9.32 -0.60
N ASN A 604 3.19 -9.27 -0.27
CA ASN A 604 4.22 -10.00 -1.00
C ASN A 604 4.00 -11.52 -0.94
N ILE A 605 3.68 -12.06 0.24
CA ILE A 605 3.41 -13.50 0.43
C ILE A 605 2.20 -13.95 -0.40
N THR A 606 1.06 -13.27 -0.22
CA THR A 606 -0.20 -13.64 -0.88
C THR A 606 -0.17 -13.39 -2.38
N GLY A 607 0.47 -12.28 -2.80
CA GLY A 607 0.69 -11.94 -4.20
C GLY A 607 1.61 -12.94 -4.90
N SER A 608 2.75 -13.32 -4.31
CA SER A 608 3.67 -14.32 -4.87
C SER A 608 2.98 -15.66 -5.13
N ASN A 609 2.13 -16.12 -4.21
CA ASN A 609 1.34 -17.34 -4.39
C ASN A 609 0.40 -17.28 -5.62
N SER A 610 -0.30 -16.17 -5.82
CA SER A 610 -1.14 -15.99 -7.01
C SER A 610 -0.32 -15.89 -8.29
N VAL A 611 0.79 -15.15 -8.26
CA VAL A 611 1.68 -14.95 -9.41
C VAL A 611 2.31 -16.28 -9.86
N ASN A 612 2.69 -17.15 -8.93
CA ASN A 612 3.26 -18.47 -9.21
C ASN A 612 2.37 -19.31 -10.13
N VAL A 613 1.05 -19.20 -10.00
CA VAL A 613 0.10 -19.92 -10.84
C VAL A 613 -0.30 -19.10 -12.06
N PHE A 614 -0.87 -17.91 -11.85
CA PHE A 614 -1.48 -17.15 -12.95
C PHE A 614 -0.45 -16.71 -13.99
N LEU A 615 0.72 -16.26 -13.54
CA LEU A 615 1.80 -15.88 -14.45
C LEU A 615 2.80 -17.04 -14.65
N GLY A 616 3.27 -17.64 -13.55
CA GLY A 616 4.33 -18.64 -13.57
C GLY A 616 3.97 -19.93 -14.27
N ILE A 617 2.71 -20.38 -14.15
CA ILE A 617 2.20 -21.55 -14.88
C ILE A 617 1.39 -21.11 -16.10
N GLY A 618 0.52 -20.10 -15.95
CA GLY A 618 -0.40 -19.68 -17.01
C GLY A 618 0.28 -19.23 -18.30
N LEU A 619 1.39 -18.49 -18.23
CA LEU A 619 2.10 -18.05 -19.44
C LEU A 619 2.80 -19.23 -20.16
N PRO A 620 3.65 -20.05 -19.51
CA PRO A 620 4.21 -21.23 -20.17
C PRO A 620 3.16 -22.20 -20.72
N TRP A 621 2.07 -22.43 -19.97
CA TRP A 621 0.97 -23.29 -20.43
C TRP A 621 0.27 -22.70 -21.64
N SER A 622 0.07 -21.38 -21.70
CA SER A 622 -0.54 -20.73 -22.87
C SER A 622 0.32 -20.93 -24.12
N ILE A 623 1.63 -20.79 -23.98
CA ILE A 623 2.59 -21.02 -25.07
C ILE A 623 2.58 -22.49 -25.50
N ALA A 624 2.63 -23.42 -24.54
CA ALA A 624 2.65 -24.85 -24.81
C ALA A 624 1.35 -25.36 -25.45
N ALA A 625 0.19 -24.95 -24.93
CA ALA A 625 -1.11 -25.32 -25.47
C ALA A 625 -1.30 -24.73 -26.89
N LEU A 626 -0.86 -23.49 -27.13
CA LEU A 626 -0.90 -22.89 -28.47
C LEU A 626 0.00 -23.64 -29.45
N TYR A 627 1.18 -24.06 -29.01
CA TYR A 627 2.09 -24.86 -29.84
C TYR A 627 1.44 -26.18 -30.27
N TRP A 628 0.79 -26.90 -29.36
CA TRP A 628 0.13 -28.17 -29.65
C TRP A 628 -1.19 -28.01 -30.41
N GLU A 629 -1.82 -26.84 -30.39
CA GLU A 629 -2.98 -26.54 -31.23
C GLU A 629 -2.62 -26.45 -32.72
N VAL A 630 -1.37 -26.08 -33.04
CA VAL A 630 -0.89 -25.91 -34.42
C VAL A 630 0.08 -27.01 -34.87
N THR A 631 0.56 -27.85 -33.94
CA THR A 631 1.57 -28.88 -34.21
C THR A 631 0.97 -30.26 -34.04
N PRO A 632 0.95 -31.10 -35.10
CA PRO A 632 0.44 -32.46 -35.00
C PRO A 632 1.31 -33.34 -34.09
N PRO A 633 0.73 -34.38 -33.46
CA PRO A 633 1.44 -35.26 -32.54
C PRO A 633 2.53 -36.06 -33.28
N THR A 634 3.76 -35.97 -32.79
CA THR A 634 4.89 -36.76 -33.30
C THR A 634 4.83 -38.20 -32.76
N GLU A 635 5.49 -39.14 -33.43
CA GLU A 635 5.57 -40.52 -32.94
C GLU A 635 6.24 -40.61 -31.57
N ALA A 636 7.27 -39.80 -31.32
CA ALA A 636 7.91 -39.70 -30.00
C ALA A 636 6.95 -39.19 -28.92
N TRP A 637 6.04 -38.26 -29.26
CA TRP A 637 5.00 -37.79 -28.33
C TRP A 637 3.99 -38.91 -28.03
N LYS A 638 3.55 -39.66 -29.05
CA LYS A 638 2.61 -40.78 -28.87
C LYS A 638 3.21 -41.89 -28.02
N GLU A 639 4.50 -42.18 -28.19
CA GLU A 639 5.22 -43.15 -27.37
C GLU A 639 5.34 -42.67 -25.92
N ARG A 640 5.68 -41.40 -25.69
CA ARG A 640 5.79 -40.80 -24.35
C ARG A 640 4.48 -40.87 -23.56
N TYR A 641 3.33 -40.71 -24.23
CA TYR A 641 2.01 -40.67 -23.58
C TYR A 641 1.14 -41.89 -23.92
N ALA A 642 1.75 -43.01 -24.30
CA ALA A 642 1.04 -44.20 -24.77
C ALA A 642 0.01 -44.74 -23.76
N ASP A 643 0.31 -44.70 -22.46
CA ASP A 643 -0.61 -45.16 -21.42
C ASP A 643 -1.80 -44.21 -21.24
N TRP A 644 -1.57 -42.90 -21.29
CA TRP A 644 -2.64 -41.89 -21.22
C TRP A 644 -3.55 -41.92 -22.45
N LEU A 645 -2.98 -42.17 -23.64
CA LEU A 645 -3.74 -42.32 -24.89
C LEU A 645 -4.73 -43.50 -24.89
N ARG A 646 -4.62 -44.45 -23.94
CA ARG A 646 -5.60 -45.53 -23.76
C ARG A 646 -6.87 -45.09 -23.01
N THR A 647 -6.90 -43.88 -22.46
CA THR A 647 -8.07 -43.33 -21.77
C THR A 647 -9.07 -42.71 -22.74
N ASP A 648 -10.34 -42.59 -22.31
CA ASP A 648 -11.41 -42.00 -23.14
C ASP A 648 -11.11 -40.56 -23.59
N ILE A 649 -10.42 -39.80 -22.75
CA ILE A 649 -9.99 -38.43 -23.07
C ILE A 649 -8.78 -38.49 -23.99
N GLY A 650 -7.76 -39.30 -23.67
CA GLY A 650 -6.54 -39.41 -24.47
C GLY A 650 -6.79 -39.79 -25.92
N MET A 651 -7.79 -40.66 -26.19
CA MET A 651 -8.18 -41.02 -27.55
C MET A 651 -8.63 -39.83 -28.40
N GLN A 652 -9.25 -38.80 -27.80
CA GLN A 652 -9.68 -37.60 -28.52
C GLN A 652 -8.48 -36.75 -29.00
N TYR A 653 -7.34 -36.87 -28.32
CA TYR A 653 -6.11 -36.14 -28.63
C TYR A 653 -5.12 -36.99 -29.43
N ALA A 654 -5.44 -38.23 -29.78
CA ALA A 654 -4.54 -39.12 -30.51
C ALA A 654 -4.17 -38.59 -31.91
N GLU A 655 -5.11 -37.92 -32.58
CA GLU A 655 -4.90 -37.32 -33.90
C GLU A 655 -4.54 -35.82 -33.83
N LYS A 656 -5.15 -35.08 -32.90
CA LYS A 656 -4.95 -33.63 -32.75
C LYS A 656 -3.63 -33.29 -32.07
N GLY A 657 -3.16 -34.13 -31.15
CA GLY A 657 -2.10 -33.77 -30.20
C GLY A 657 -2.61 -32.82 -29.12
N GLY A 658 -1.86 -32.70 -28.02
CA GLY A 658 -2.26 -31.86 -26.89
C GLY A 658 -1.14 -31.62 -25.89
N PHE A 659 -1.31 -30.58 -25.08
CA PHE A 659 -0.39 -30.28 -23.99
C PHE A 659 -0.77 -31.13 -22.76
N VAL A 660 -0.17 -32.33 -22.68
CA VAL A 660 -0.45 -33.32 -21.64
C VAL A 660 0.26 -32.93 -20.33
N VAL A 661 -0.53 -32.79 -19.26
CA VAL A 661 -0.07 -32.44 -17.91
C VAL A 661 -0.67 -33.45 -16.94
N ILE A 662 0.07 -34.51 -16.62
CA ILE A 662 -0.42 -35.58 -15.73
C ILE A 662 -0.56 -35.02 -14.30
N GLY A 663 -1.78 -35.03 -13.76
CA GLY A 663 -2.10 -34.47 -12.45
C GLY A 663 -1.60 -35.29 -11.27
N GLY A 664 -1.58 -36.62 -11.40
CA GLY A 664 -1.16 -37.52 -10.33
C GLY A 664 -1.82 -37.18 -8.97
N ASP A 665 -1.01 -36.97 -7.94
CA ASP A 665 -1.46 -36.65 -6.57
C ASP A 665 -1.71 -35.15 -6.32
N LEU A 666 -1.72 -34.31 -7.35
CA LEU A 666 -1.88 -32.86 -7.25
C LEU A 666 -3.13 -32.43 -6.48
N ALA A 667 -4.25 -33.13 -6.68
CA ALA A 667 -5.51 -32.85 -5.99
C ALA A 667 -5.37 -33.05 -4.47
N PHE A 668 -4.68 -34.11 -4.04
CA PHE A 668 -4.41 -34.39 -2.63
C PHE A 668 -3.50 -33.33 -2.01
N TYR A 669 -2.40 -32.98 -2.67
CA TYR A 669 -1.49 -31.94 -2.16
C TYR A 669 -2.19 -30.58 -2.07
N THR A 670 -3.01 -30.25 -3.05
CA THR A 670 -3.77 -28.99 -3.06
C THR A 670 -4.81 -28.97 -1.95
N LEU A 671 -5.50 -30.08 -1.70
CA LEU A 671 -6.47 -30.17 -0.61
C LEU A 671 -5.83 -29.85 0.75
N ILE A 672 -4.69 -30.47 1.05
CA ILE A 672 -3.95 -30.20 2.30
C ILE A 672 -3.50 -28.74 2.35
N PHE A 673 -2.95 -28.24 1.25
CA PHE A 673 -2.55 -26.84 1.16
C PHE A 673 -3.73 -25.90 1.46
N VAL A 674 -4.90 -26.11 0.86
CA VAL A 674 -6.09 -25.27 1.07
C VAL A 674 -6.53 -25.29 2.54
N ILE A 675 -6.56 -26.46 3.18
CA ILE A 675 -6.95 -26.58 4.60
C ILE A 675 -5.99 -25.77 5.49
N LEU A 676 -4.69 -25.92 5.28
CA LEU A 676 -3.66 -25.24 6.06
C LEU A 676 -3.57 -23.74 5.71
N ALA A 677 -3.84 -23.36 4.46
CA ALA A 677 -3.94 -21.98 3.99
C ALA A 677 -5.11 -21.25 4.67
N CYS A 678 -6.29 -21.83 4.65
CA CYS A 678 -7.45 -21.29 5.37
C CYS A 678 -7.18 -21.19 6.87
N SER A 679 -6.46 -22.15 7.46
CA SER A 679 -6.06 -22.11 8.87
C SER A 679 -5.07 -20.97 9.16
N THR A 680 -4.10 -20.73 8.27
CA THR A 680 -3.11 -19.64 8.41
C THR A 680 -3.75 -18.26 8.23
N ILE A 681 -4.58 -18.10 7.20
CA ILE A 681 -5.33 -16.87 6.95
C ILE A 681 -6.32 -16.64 8.11
N GLY A 682 -6.99 -17.70 8.56
CA GLY A 682 -7.86 -17.68 9.74
C GLY A 682 -7.11 -17.25 11.00
N LEU A 683 -5.85 -17.67 11.18
CA LEU A 683 -5.01 -17.23 12.28
C LEU A 683 -4.64 -15.75 12.19
N LEU A 684 -4.32 -15.23 10.99
CA LEU A 684 -4.10 -13.79 10.79
C LEU A 684 -5.37 -12.98 11.12
N ILE A 685 -6.52 -13.44 10.64
CA ILE A 685 -7.83 -12.85 10.92
C ILE A 685 -8.14 -12.90 12.42
N PHE A 686 -7.90 -14.03 13.08
CA PHE A 686 -8.06 -14.19 14.53
C PHE A 686 -7.18 -13.21 15.29
N ARG A 687 -5.90 -13.09 14.92
CA ARG A 687 -4.96 -12.16 15.58
C ARG A 687 -5.39 -10.71 15.38
N ARG A 688 -5.91 -10.35 14.19
CA ARG A 688 -6.51 -9.03 13.96
C ARG A 688 -7.67 -8.75 14.91
N PHE A 689 -8.66 -9.64 14.96
CA PHE A 689 -9.91 -9.38 15.69
C PHE A 689 -9.80 -9.59 17.21
N VAL A 690 -8.92 -10.49 17.67
CA VAL A 690 -8.79 -10.83 19.10
C VAL A 690 -7.61 -10.10 19.75
N MET A 691 -6.52 -9.87 19.02
CA MET A 691 -5.31 -9.23 19.55
C MET A 691 -5.14 -7.79 19.07
N GLY A 692 -5.87 -7.37 18.02
CA GLY A 692 -5.71 -6.05 17.43
C GLY A 692 -4.43 -5.91 16.61
N TYR A 693 -3.82 -6.98 16.11
CA TYR A 693 -2.67 -6.91 15.20
C TYR A 693 -2.40 -8.26 14.54
N GLU A 694 -1.91 -8.25 13.31
CA GLU A 694 -1.54 -9.47 12.59
C GLU A 694 -0.10 -9.89 12.92
N LEU A 695 0.84 -8.95 12.93
CA LEU A 695 2.27 -9.20 13.15
C LEU A 695 2.76 -8.66 14.50
N GLY A 696 3.76 -9.33 15.08
CA GLY A 696 4.36 -8.93 16.35
C GLY A 696 3.50 -9.19 17.58
N GLY A 697 3.60 -8.32 18.57
CA GLY A 697 2.97 -8.44 19.88
C GLY A 697 3.91 -8.96 20.98
N SER A 698 3.33 -9.60 22.01
CA SER A 698 4.12 -10.26 23.05
C SER A 698 5.04 -11.31 22.41
N LYS A 699 6.30 -11.40 22.86
CA LYS A 699 7.23 -12.41 22.36
C LYS A 699 6.70 -13.82 22.51
N ILE A 700 5.90 -14.09 23.54
CA ILE A 700 5.29 -15.40 23.74
C ILE A 700 4.26 -15.69 22.64
N THR A 701 3.34 -14.75 22.38
CA THR A 701 2.24 -14.97 21.42
C THR A 701 2.71 -14.92 19.97
N SER A 702 3.61 -13.99 19.62
CA SER A 702 4.22 -13.91 18.29
C SER A 702 5.03 -15.17 17.97
N THR A 703 5.83 -15.65 18.92
CA THR A 703 6.63 -16.87 18.75
C THR A 703 5.75 -18.12 18.68
N ALA A 704 4.74 -18.24 19.55
CA ALA A 704 3.82 -19.39 19.53
C ALA A 704 3.06 -19.49 18.19
N HIS A 705 2.42 -18.40 17.74
CA HIS A 705 1.72 -18.39 16.46
C HIS A 705 2.67 -18.55 15.27
N GLY A 706 3.87 -17.96 15.34
CA GLY A 706 4.92 -18.15 14.35
C GLY A 706 5.32 -19.62 14.18
N TYR A 707 5.53 -20.33 15.29
CA TYR A 707 5.80 -21.77 15.26
C TYR A 707 4.61 -22.60 14.76
N ILE A 708 3.38 -22.22 15.08
CA ILE A 708 2.18 -22.87 14.53
C ILE A 708 2.20 -22.77 12.99
N CYS A 709 2.39 -21.56 12.44
CA CYS A 709 2.49 -21.36 11.00
C CYS A 709 3.63 -22.20 10.38
N VAL A 710 4.84 -22.16 10.96
CA VAL A 710 5.97 -22.97 10.47
C VAL A 710 5.65 -24.47 10.53
N SER A 711 4.95 -24.94 11.57
CA SER A 711 4.57 -26.35 11.71
C SER A 711 3.63 -26.82 10.60
N PHE A 712 2.78 -25.94 10.05
CA PHE A 712 1.91 -26.29 8.93
C PHE A 712 2.70 -26.66 7.67
N TRP A 713 3.85 -26.05 7.42
CA TRP A 713 4.71 -26.47 6.32
C TRP A 713 5.28 -27.87 6.54
N PHE A 714 5.73 -28.18 7.75
CA PHE A 714 6.19 -29.54 8.08
C PHE A 714 5.06 -30.56 7.96
N ILE A 715 3.85 -30.24 8.43
CA ILE A 715 2.68 -31.11 8.27
C ILE A 715 2.40 -31.33 6.78
N TYR A 716 2.38 -30.27 5.97
CA TYR A 716 2.19 -30.37 4.52
C TYR A 716 3.22 -31.30 3.88
N VAL A 717 4.51 -31.12 4.18
CA VAL A 717 5.60 -31.94 3.63
C VAL A 717 5.49 -33.39 4.10
N ILE A 718 5.33 -33.63 5.40
CA ILE A 718 5.26 -34.98 5.98
C ILE A 718 4.06 -35.75 5.40
N VAL A 719 2.88 -35.16 5.37
CA VAL A 719 1.68 -35.82 4.84
C VAL A 719 1.84 -36.08 3.33
N SER A 720 2.46 -35.17 2.59
CA SER A 720 2.74 -35.37 1.16
C SER A 720 3.73 -36.53 0.93
N ILE A 721 4.80 -36.63 1.74
CA ILE A 721 5.76 -37.74 1.68
C ILE A 721 5.09 -39.06 2.03
N ILE A 722 4.24 -39.08 3.07
CA ILE A 722 3.49 -40.28 3.45
C ILE A 722 2.59 -40.71 2.29
N LYS A 723 1.90 -39.78 1.61
CA LYS A 723 1.06 -40.12 0.45
C LYS A 723 1.84 -40.79 -0.69
N VAL A 724 3.05 -40.31 -0.98
CA VAL A 724 3.90 -40.86 -2.04
C VAL A 724 4.35 -42.29 -1.73
N TYR A 725 4.78 -42.56 -0.49
CA TYR A 725 5.34 -43.86 -0.11
C TYR A 725 4.34 -44.82 0.54
N ALA A 726 3.10 -44.38 0.76
CA ALA A 726 2.08 -45.24 1.33
C ALA A 726 1.62 -46.31 0.33
N PRO A 727 1.28 -47.53 0.81
CA PRO A 727 0.65 -48.55 -0.02
C PRO A 727 -0.64 -48.02 -0.67
N GLU A 728 -0.93 -48.49 -1.88
CA GLU A 728 -2.17 -48.17 -2.59
C GLU A 728 -3.40 -48.46 -1.71
N GLY A 729 -4.35 -47.53 -1.66
CA GLY A 729 -5.57 -47.63 -0.83
C GLY A 729 -5.44 -47.11 0.61
N THR A 730 -4.26 -46.63 1.03
CA THR A 730 -4.08 -46.00 2.37
C THR A 730 -4.75 -44.64 2.48
N PHE A 731 -4.80 -43.88 1.38
CA PHE A 731 -5.44 -42.58 1.30
C PHE A 731 -6.64 -42.62 0.35
N ILE A 732 -7.61 -41.74 0.60
CA ILE A 732 -8.73 -41.52 -0.32
C ILE A 732 -8.16 -40.87 -1.60
N ASP A 733 -8.37 -41.50 -2.75
CA ASP A 733 -8.05 -40.91 -4.05
C ASP A 733 -9.04 -39.76 -4.32
N VAL A 734 -8.60 -38.53 -4.05
CA VAL A 734 -9.37 -37.32 -4.33
C VAL A 734 -9.31 -37.05 -5.83
N GLY A 735 -10.18 -37.69 -6.61
CA GLY A 735 -10.22 -37.54 -8.08
C GLY A 735 -10.40 -38.84 -8.90
N ARG A 736 -10.72 -39.96 -8.25
CA ARG A 736 -11.25 -41.17 -8.90
C ARG A 736 -12.71 -41.38 -8.58
#